data_AF-A0A7S1AZH6-F1
#
_entry.id   AF-A0A7S1AZH6-F1
#
_cell.length_a   1.000
_cell.length_b   1.000
_cell.length_c   1.000
_cell.angle_alpha   90.00
_cell.angle_beta   90.00
_cell.angle_gamma   90.00
#
_symmetry.space_group_name_H-M   'P 1'
#
loop_
_entity.id
_entity.type
_entity.pdbx_description
1 polymer ?
#
loop_
_entity_poly.entity_id
_entity_poly.type
_entity_poly.pdbx_seq_one_letter_code
_entity_poly.pdbx_strand_id
1 'polypeptide(L)'
;MSSGGFLFRSKMRRSCVRACALFEPGYRKPLGSCSFSATSEKFSGVSHRHFSSPTVSVSETLFPEHFRDLGQKSAVLDEQVMRPLRSVVADRSLLGVKTVTLDGQNGELKREELRAYFHDTFTLYEKLLGVLRDPVAFYVKHEPLRHPLIFYVGHTSSFYVNKLVLGKFIPGSRRIDPEMEIQTAVGVDEMTWDDLDSGSYAWPSGEEARADPDRARTFLHRLLEHRHKVRDLVDELIQSHPMTLPIQKDSFWYILLMGIEHERIHLETSSVIIRQAQLSMVSPSPLFETCPHGRRHTSPQSLERRSVAKNELLEVPGGPTRVGRSWSDPQLYGWDNEFAEPTRFPEVRSFRASKFLVSNSEFHEFVQSGGYTEPRWWSDEGWSWCSGTGVQHPRFWRRAGDAWSLRTLANEVPMPWDWPAEVNQLEGEAFCNWKAEQLGVPLRLPTEEEYLRLRDLLPADQQTSAHGPAWERGSPPGNVNLEGWSSACPVDHFVDASGFGDIVGNVWQHSVTPIDGFPGFKTHPLYEDFTTPTFDGFHARILGGSFISTGANGALRDNRYAFRRHFYQHAGIRYVEGAPVPQCAVPYESDRDICSSLRFHFHVNPLTGSAYPAELALRTVAVAKDLNVPLGRVLELGCGSGRTSVELSGRFGAEEVVATDLSARFFEHTAQRLIGAPARVRWMNVVEGDHVEYVEQRADDLACDTDFLKRVKDGVRWVQVPDPAEIDVRKMGTFDVVVAAQPQVLSRMPDLAGFLAHAHTAVRPGGVLILGSTEDRAGEDLESLRAGLEPRFEQVHAEDLPYSVQETARKFSYCVQRLTVWRRSDEATGTPVGVPYATPPVGVSQNE
;
A
#
# COMPACT_ATOMS: atom_id res chain seq x y z
N MET A 1 -58.96 -17.58 -6.06
CA MET A 1 -58.53 -18.20 -7.33
C MET A 1 -57.12 -17.69 -7.59
N SER A 2 -56.09 -18.39 -7.08
CA SER A 2 -55.24 -19.32 -7.85
C SER A 2 -54.69 -18.68 -9.14
N SER A 3 -53.40 -18.64 -9.47
CA SER A 3 -52.18 -19.27 -8.95
C SER A 3 -51.08 -18.93 -9.98
N GLY A 4 -49.82 -18.73 -9.59
CA GLY A 4 -48.72 -18.71 -10.57
C GLY A 4 -47.45 -17.96 -10.16
N GLY A 5 -46.91 -18.20 -8.96
CA GLY A 5 -45.58 -17.73 -8.58
C GLY A 5 -44.52 -18.77 -8.90
N PHE A 6 -43.58 -18.45 -9.79
CA PHE A 6 -42.34 -19.22 -9.97
C PHE A 6 -41.31 -18.79 -8.93
N LEU A 7 -40.95 -19.70 -8.02
CA LEU A 7 -39.82 -19.56 -7.10
C LEU A 7 -38.50 -19.76 -7.85
N PHE A 8 -37.64 -18.73 -7.88
CA PHE A 8 -36.20 -18.93 -8.05
C PHE A 8 -35.59 -19.27 -6.69
N ARG A 9 -35.11 -20.51 -6.54
CA ARG A 9 -34.29 -20.93 -5.39
C ARG A 9 -32.89 -20.32 -5.51
N SER A 10 -32.56 -19.34 -4.67
CA SER A 10 -31.17 -18.95 -4.45
C SER A 10 -30.46 -20.07 -3.66
N LYS A 11 -29.44 -20.68 -4.27
CA LYS A 11 -28.48 -21.50 -3.52
C LYS A 11 -27.55 -20.55 -2.76
N MET A 12 -27.83 -20.33 -1.48
CA MET A 12 -26.82 -19.87 -0.53
C MET A 12 -25.68 -20.89 -0.51
N ARG A 13 -24.52 -20.55 -1.08
CA ARG A 13 -23.27 -21.25 -0.80
C ARG A 13 -22.80 -20.79 0.58
N ARG A 14 -22.81 -21.70 1.55
CA ARG A 14 -22.15 -21.53 2.84
C ARG A 14 -20.64 -21.53 2.60
N SER A 15 -20.00 -20.38 2.81
CA SER A 15 -18.55 -20.26 2.89
C SER A 15 -18.10 -20.92 4.18
N CYS A 16 -17.40 -22.06 4.08
CA CYS A 16 -16.68 -22.63 5.21
C CYS A 16 -15.46 -21.75 5.48
N VAL A 17 -15.55 -20.91 6.50
CA VAL A 17 -14.40 -20.24 7.12
C VAL A 17 -13.52 -21.33 7.74
N ARG A 18 -12.40 -21.68 7.09
CA ARG A 18 -11.29 -22.35 7.76
C ARG A 18 -10.35 -21.27 8.28
N ALA A 19 -10.54 -20.92 9.55
CA ALA A 19 -9.55 -20.21 10.33
C ALA A 19 -8.37 -21.16 10.62
N CYS A 20 -7.17 -20.78 10.19
CA CYS A 20 -5.92 -21.29 10.77
C CYS A 20 -5.05 -20.09 11.12
N ALA A 21 -5.22 -19.59 12.34
CA ALA A 21 -4.15 -18.93 13.07
C ALA A 21 -3.12 -20.00 13.48
N LEU A 22 -1.83 -19.65 13.44
CA LEU A 22 -0.84 -19.87 14.50
C LEU A 22 0.58 -19.61 13.96
N PHE A 23 1.19 -18.52 14.40
CA PHE A 23 2.63 -18.43 14.64
C PHE A 23 2.82 -17.98 16.09
N GLU A 24 3.07 -18.93 16.98
CA GLU A 24 3.78 -18.70 18.24
C GLU A 24 4.98 -19.66 18.29
N PRO A 25 6.16 -19.22 18.76
CA PRO A 25 7.36 -20.04 18.80
C PRO A 25 7.52 -20.76 20.14
N GLY A 26 7.73 -22.08 20.09
CA GLY A 26 8.39 -22.80 21.18
C GLY A 26 7.69 -24.06 21.65
N TYR A 27 8.18 -25.23 21.22
CA TYR A 27 8.62 -26.34 22.08
C TYR A 27 9.06 -27.52 21.19
N ARG A 28 10.32 -27.95 21.33
CA ARG A 28 10.84 -29.17 20.70
C ARG A 28 10.40 -30.41 21.47
N LYS A 29 9.89 -31.45 20.79
CA LYS A 29 10.09 -32.88 21.14
C LYS A 29 9.76 -33.81 19.95
N PRO A 30 10.41 -34.99 19.82
CA PRO A 30 10.39 -35.81 18.62
C PRO A 30 9.24 -36.83 18.62
N LEU A 31 8.64 -37.08 17.46
CA LEU A 31 7.64 -38.13 17.25
C LEU A 31 8.30 -39.44 16.78
N GLY A 32 8.04 -40.51 17.53
CA GLY A 32 8.38 -41.89 17.20
C GLY A 32 7.22 -42.62 16.52
N SER A 33 7.62 -43.43 15.52
CA SER A 33 7.13 -44.77 15.12
C SER A 33 5.63 -45.16 15.19
N CYS A 34 5.20 -45.72 14.04
CA CYS A 34 4.31 -46.89 13.85
C CYS A 34 2.80 -46.73 14.15
N SER A 35 1.85 -47.39 13.46
CA SER A 35 1.82 -48.27 12.28
C SER A 35 0.35 -48.69 12.00
N PHE A 36 0.09 -49.25 10.79
CA PHE A 36 -1.05 -50.09 10.35
C PHE A 36 -2.46 -49.45 10.25
N SER A 37 -3.33 -49.78 9.28
CA SER A 37 -3.44 -50.92 8.35
C SER A 37 -4.29 -50.52 7.13
N ALA A 38 -4.00 -51.10 5.96
CA ALA A 38 -4.92 -51.14 4.82
C ALA A 38 -4.96 -52.58 4.29
N THR A 39 -6.16 -53.11 4.18
CA THR A 39 -6.49 -54.48 3.79
C THR A 39 -6.31 -54.71 2.29
N SER A 40 -5.84 -55.91 1.98
CA SER A 40 -5.56 -56.46 0.67
C SER A 40 -6.80 -57.00 -0.04
N GLU A 41 -6.87 -56.86 -1.36
CA GLU A 41 -7.46 -57.90 -2.22
C GLU A 41 -6.50 -58.22 -3.37
N LYS A 42 -6.30 -59.54 -3.55
CA LYS A 42 -5.39 -60.18 -4.50
C LYS A 42 -6.14 -60.49 -5.78
N PHE A 43 -5.46 -60.36 -6.92
CA PHE A 43 -5.55 -61.35 -8.00
C PHE A 43 -4.17 -61.53 -8.64
N SER A 44 -3.73 -62.78 -8.66
CA SER A 44 -2.45 -63.28 -9.17
C SER A 44 -2.57 -63.74 -10.63
N GLY A 45 -1.51 -63.61 -11.42
CA GLY A 45 -1.34 -64.47 -12.59
C GLY A 45 -0.28 -64.07 -13.63
N VAL A 46 0.78 -64.87 -13.65
CA VAL A 46 1.63 -65.24 -14.81
C VAL A 46 2.96 -64.49 -15.01
N SER A 47 4.02 -65.31 -14.99
CA SER A 47 5.45 -65.01 -15.17
C SER A 47 5.88 -65.00 -16.64
N HIS A 48 6.93 -64.22 -16.98
CA HIS A 48 8.29 -64.72 -17.31
C HIS A 48 9.12 -63.72 -18.16
N ARG A 49 10.42 -63.69 -17.83
CA ARG A 49 11.62 -63.45 -18.66
C ARG A 49 12.10 -62.01 -18.93
N HIS A 50 13.31 -61.77 -18.42
CA HIS A 50 14.29 -60.80 -18.90
C HIS A 50 14.65 -61.03 -20.37
N PHE A 51 14.73 -59.94 -21.14
CA PHE A 51 15.69 -59.80 -22.24
C PHE A 51 16.11 -58.33 -22.39
N SER A 52 17.39 -58.16 -22.67
CA SER A 52 18.16 -56.94 -22.91
C SER A 52 17.66 -56.11 -24.09
N SER A 53 17.63 -54.79 -23.95
CA SER A 53 17.31 -53.83 -25.02
C SER A 53 18.54 -53.51 -25.87
N PRO A 54 18.46 -53.59 -27.22
CA PRO A 54 19.45 -53.00 -28.09
C PRO A 54 19.14 -51.52 -28.35
N THR A 55 20.20 -50.72 -28.39
CA THR A 55 20.25 -49.37 -28.97
C THR A 55 19.73 -49.36 -30.41
N VAL A 56 18.75 -48.49 -30.70
CA VAL A 56 18.33 -48.14 -32.06
C VAL A 56 18.57 -46.65 -32.26
N SER A 57 19.48 -46.33 -33.18
CA SER A 57 19.65 -45.02 -33.80
C SER A 57 18.42 -44.71 -34.66
N VAL A 58 17.73 -43.61 -34.39
CA VAL A 58 16.67 -43.11 -35.28
C VAL A 58 17.27 -42.02 -36.17
N SER A 59 17.36 -42.35 -37.45
CA SER A 59 17.67 -41.45 -38.55
C SER A 59 16.55 -40.43 -38.75
N GLU A 60 16.94 -39.21 -39.13
CA GLU A 60 16.04 -38.17 -39.65
C GLU A 60 15.16 -38.65 -40.82
N THR A 61 14.05 -37.93 -41.02
CA THR A 61 13.10 -37.91 -42.15
C THR A 61 11.92 -38.89 -42.16
N LEU A 62 10.75 -38.38 -41.75
CA LEU A 62 9.54 -38.18 -42.59
C LEU A 62 8.43 -37.55 -41.72
N PHE A 63 8.44 -36.22 -41.60
CA PHE A 63 7.25 -35.49 -41.16
C PHE A 63 6.31 -35.36 -42.36
N PRO A 64 5.02 -35.76 -42.28
CA PRO A 64 4.09 -35.65 -43.40
C PRO A 64 3.93 -34.18 -43.80
N GLU A 65 4.00 -33.87 -45.10
CA GLU A 65 3.88 -32.52 -45.67
C GLU A 65 2.63 -31.75 -45.19
N HIS A 66 1.57 -32.47 -44.80
CA HIS A 66 0.33 -31.89 -44.27
C HIS A 66 0.51 -31.18 -42.92
N PHE A 67 1.41 -31.67 -42.04
CA PHE A 67 1.72 -30.99 -40.77
C PHE A 67 2.63 -29.77 -40.96
N ARG A 68 3.48 -29.77 -42.01
CA ARG A 68 4.26 -28.59 -42.41
C ARG A 68 3.36 -27.49 -42.96
N ASP A 69 2.35 -27.83 -43.76
CA ASP A 69 1.39 -26.87 -44.33
C ASP A 69 0.48 -26.23 -43.26
N LEU A 70 0.02 -27.01 -42.27
CA LEU A 70 -0.72 -26.48 -41.11
C LEU A 70 0.15 -25.56 -40.22
N GLY A 71 1.40 -25.94 -39.97
CA GLY A 71 2.35 -25.11 -39.22
C GLY A 71 2.69 -23.80 -39.95
N GLN A 72 2.87 -23.84 -41.27
CA GLN A 72 3.09 -22.64 -42.09
C GLN A 72 1.86 -21.72 -42.11
N LYS A 73 0.64 -22.27 -42.22
CA LYS A 73 -0.60 -21.51 -42.14
C LYS A 73 -0.79 -20.83 -40.78
N SER A 74 -0.53 -21.53 -39.67
CA SER A 74 -0.58 -20.90 -38.33
C SER A 74 0.43 -19.78 -38.18
N ALA A 75 1.67 -19.96 -38.63
CA ALA A 75 2.69 -18.93 -38.56
C ALA A 75 2.33 -17.67 -39.38
N VAL A 76 1.69 -17.83 -40.54
CA VAL A 76 1.19 -16.71 -41.34
C VAL A 76 0.07 -15.95 -40.62
N LEU A 77 -0.85 -16.65 -39.96
CA LEU A 77 -1.94 -16.04 -39.18
C LEU A 77 -1.43 -15.32 -37.93
N ASP A 78 -0.45 -15.92 -37.23
CA ASP A 78 0.20 -15.28 -36.09
C ASP A 78 0.91 -14.00 -36.52
N GLU A 79 1.63 -14.03 -37.65
CA GLU A 79 2.27 -12.83 -38.19
C GLU A 79 1.25 -11.76 -38.60
N GLN A 80 0.07 -12.15 -39.14
CA GLN A 80 -0.99 -11.18 -39.46
C GLN A 80 -1.50 -10.42 -38.22
N VAL A 81 -1.73 -11.12 -37.11
CA VAL A 81 -2.20 -10.50 -35.85
C VAL A 81 -1.09 -9.69 -35.17
N MET A 82 0.16 -10.15 -35.25
CA MET A 82 1.31 -9.50 -34.59
C MET A 82 1.90 -8.32 -35.38
N ARG A 83 1.66 -8.27 -36.70
CA ARG A 83 2.25 -7.25 -37.60
C ARG A 83 2.03 -5.80 -37.16
N PRO A 84 0.85 -5.36 -36.67
CA PRO A 84 0.64 -4.00 -36.19
C PRO A 84 1.63 -3.62 -35.07
N LEU A 85 1.87 -4.56 -34.14
CA LEU A 85 2.79 -4.37 -33.03
C LEU A 85 4.26 -4.32 -33.48
N ARG A 86 4.59 -4.99 -34.60
CA ARG A 86 5.97 -5.18 -35.08
C ARG A 86 6.42 -4.27 -36.22
N SER A 87 5.58 -3.34 -36.69
CA SER A 87 5.89 -2.59 -37.94
C SER A 87 7.35 -2.12 -38.00
N VAL A 88 7.99 -2.38 -39.16
CA VAL A 88 9.45 -2.50 -39.33
C VAL A 88 10.21 -1.16 -39.26
N VAL A 89 9.51 -0.02 -39.33
CA VAL A 89 10.16 1.28 -39.17
C VAL A 89 10.45 1.48 -37.68
N ALA A 90 11.71 1.29 -37.30
CA ALA A 90 12.22 1.71 -35.99
C ALA A 90 12.23 3.24 -35.94
N ASP A 91 11.06 3.83 -35.69
CA ASP A 91 10.96 5.26 -35.48
C ASP A 91 11.53 5.60 -34.10
N ARG A 92 12.82 5.87 -34.06
CA ARG A 92 13.52 6.30 -32.85
C ARG A 92 13.00 7.65 -32.33
N SER A 93 12.16 8.37 -33.09
CA SER A 93 11.51 9.59 -32.59
C SER A 93 10.62 9.34 -31.37
N LEU A 94 10.09 8.11 -31.22
CA LEU A 94 9.28 7.66 -30.09
C LEU A 94 10.05 7.58 -28.75
N LEU A 95 11.39 7.55 -28.80
CA LEU A 95 12.23 7.43 -27.62
C LEU A 95 12.62 8.81 -27.08
N GLY A 96 12.74 8.95 -25.76
CA GLY A 96 13.15 10.22 -25.16
C GLY A 96 12.12 11.34 -25.25
N VAL A 97 10.85 11.01 -25.48
CA VAL A 97 9.76 12.01 -25.48
C VAL A 97 9.61 12.59 -24.08
N LYS A 98 9.53 13.92 -23.97
CA LYS A 98 9.45 14.65 -22.70
C LYS A 98 8.00 14.79 -22.23
N THR A 99 7.79 14.84 -20.92
CA THR A 99 6.49 15.23 -20.35
C THR A 99 6.17 16.65 -20.75
N VAL A 100 4.96 16.84 -21.25
CA VAL A 100 4.43 18.13 -21.69
C VAL A 100 4.09 19.03 -20.50
N THR A 101 4.18 20.34 -20.71
CA THR A 101 3.84 21.32 -19.68
C THR A 101 2.34 21.56 -19.58
N LEU A 102 1.87 21.95 -18.40
CA LEU A 102 0.48 22.32 -18.18
C LEU A 102 0.16 23.75 -18.66
N ASP A 103 1.17 24.58 -18.88
CA ASP A 103 1.04 25.96 -19.35
C ASP A 103 1.29 26.10 -20.87
N GLY A 104 1.08 27.31 -21.41
CA GLY A 104 1.39 27.61 -22.80
C GLY A 104 0.76 28.92 -23.29
N GLN A 105 1.25 29.46 -24.40
CA GLN A 105 0.77 30.73 -24.96
C GLN A 105 -0.23 30.57 -26.12
N ASN A 106 -0.32 29.36 -26.70
CA ASN A 106 -1.19 29.07 -27.85
C ASN A 106 -1.90 27.73 -27.64
N GLY A 107 -3.22 27.75 -27.58
CA GLY A 107 -4.04 26.56 -27.33
C GLY A 107 -3.98 25.53 -28.46
N GLU A 108 -3.88 25.94 -29.73
CA GLU A 108 -3.81 25.00 -30.85
C GLU A 108 -2.46 24.28 -30.89
N LEU A 109 -1.35 25.01 -30.66
CA LEU A 109 -0.04 24.37 -30.54
C LEU A 109 0.02 23.40 -29.36
N LYS A 110 -0.57 23.77 -28.21
CA LYS A 110 -0.66 22.87 -27.05
C LYS A 110 -1.51 21.63 -27.35
N ARG A 111 -2.60 21.77 -28.11
CA ARG A 111 -3.43 20.64 -28.56
C ARG A 111 -2.61 19.69 -29.42
N GLU A 112 -1.87 20.21 -30.40
CA GLU A 112 -1.01 19.39 -31.27
C GLU A 112 0.10 18.69 -30.49
N GLU A 113 0.71 19.37 -29.51
CA GLU A 113 1.69 18.78 -28.59
C GLU A 113 1.11 17.61 -27.80
N LEU A 114 -0.05 17.80 -27.17
CA LEU A 114 -0.75 16.75 -26.41
C LEU A 114 -1.18 15.59 -27.30
N ARG A 115 -1.62 15.89 -28.53
CA ARG A 115 -2.01 14.89 -29.53
C ARG A 115 -0.83 14.03 -29.92
N ALA A 116 0.32 14.63 -30.21
CA ALA A 116 1.55 13.89 -30.52
C ALA A 116 1.98 13.05 -29.31
N TYR A 117 1.97 13.63 -28.11
CA TYR A 117 2.33 12.94 -26.88
C TYR A 117 1.48 11.69 -26.63
N PHE A 118 0.16 11.79 -26.85
CA PHE A 118 -0.76 10.66 -26.79
C PHE A 118 -0.42 9.55 -27.80
N HIS A 119 -0.31 9.88 -29.09
CA HIS A 119 -0.05 8.89 -30.14
C HIS A 119 1.31 8.23 -29.98
N ASP A 120 2.33 8.98 -29.60
CA ASP A 120 3.69 8.48 -29.38
C ASP A 120 3.72 7.49 -28.21
N THR A 121 3.08 7.81 -27.08
CA THR A 121 2.97 6.91 -25.94
C THR A 121 2.23 5.62 -26.31
N PHE A 122 1.07 5.75 -26.96
CA PHE A 122 0.24 4.61 -27.35
C PHE A 122 1.00 3.69 -28.32
N THR A 123 1.76 4.30 -29.25
CA THR A 123 2.59 3.56 -30.22
C THR A 123 3.76 2.88 -29.55
N LEU A 124 4.49 3.58 -28.67
CA LEU A 124 5.64 3.05 -27.95
C LEU A 124 5.27 1.82 -27.11
N TYR A 125 4.11 1.86 -26.44
CA TYR A 125 3.61 0.72 -25.66
C TYR A 125 3.29 -0.49 -26.56
N GLU A 126 2.62 -0.27 -27.69
CA GLU A 126 2.35 -1.32 -28.69
C GLU A 126 3.65 -1.93 -29.25
N LYS A 127 4.70 -1.11 -29.45
CA LYS A 127 6.02 -1.62 -29.87
C LYS A 127 6.64 -2.53 -28.82
N LEU A 128 6.49 -2.23 -27.53
CA LEU A 128 6.98 -3.09 -26.46
C LEU A 128 6.27 -4.45 -26.47
N LEU A 129 4.94 -4.45 -26.65
CA LEU A 129 4.16 -5.69 -26.78
C LEU A 129 4.59 -6.53 -28.01
N GLY A 130 5.06 -5.87 -29.07
CA GLY A 130 5.62 -6.51 -30.27
C GLY A 130 6.89 -7.35 -30.04
N VAL A 131 7.53 -7.23 -28.86
CA VAL A 131 8.66 -8.08 -28.43
C VAL A 131 8.21 -9.53 -28.23
N LEU A 132 6.94 -9.79 -27.91
CA LEU A 132 6.42 -11.14 -27.79
C LEU A 132 6.40 -11.84 -29.16
N ARG A 133 6.74 -13.13 -29.20
CA ARG A 133 6.94 -13.90 -30.43
C ARG A 133 5.65 -14.39 -31.07
N ASP A 134 4.65 -14.73 -30.28
CA ASP A 134 3.40 -15.31 -30.78
C ASP A 134 2.24 -14.98 -29.82
N PRO A 135 0.98 -15.15 -30.27
CA PRO A 135 -0.19 -14.84 -29.46
C PRO A 135 -0.24 -15.59 -28.11
N VAL A 136 0.26 -16.83 -28.04
CA VAL A 136 0.23 -17.62 -26.79
C VAL A 136 1.02 -16.92 -25.68
N ALA A 137 2.11 -16.24 -26.04
CA ALA A 137 2.95 -15.53 -25.09
C ALA A 137 2.20 -14.43 -24.31
N PHE A 138 1.06 -13.92 -24.80
CA PHE A 138 0.24 -12.95 -24.07
C PHE A 138 -0.56 -13.57 -22.93
N TYR A 139 -0.90 -14.86 -23.01
CA TYR A 139 -1.78 -15.55 -22.06
C TYR A 139 -1.00 -16.28 -20.96
N VAL A 140 0.31 -16.44 -21.13
CA VAL A 140 1.18 -17.07 -20.14
C VAL A 140 1.45 -16.08 -19.01
N LYS A 141 1.26 -16.54 -17.76
CA LYS A 141 1.59 -15.80 -16.55
C LYS A 141 3.10 -15.87 -16.30
N HIS A 142 3.86 -14.94 -16.90
CA HIS A 142 5.34 -14.91 -16.82
C HIS A 142 5.87 -14.48 -15.45
N GLU A 143 5.07 -13.73 -14.70
CA GLU A 143 5.32 -13.35 -13.30
C GLU A 143 4.12 -13.81 -12.46
N PRO A 144 4.29 -14.82 -11.57
CA PRO A 144 3.19 -15.36 -10.76
C PRO A 144 2.41 -14.33 -9.94
N LEU A 145 3.02 -13.22 -9.53
CA LEU A 145 2.42 -12.15 -8.75
C LEU A 145 1.79 -11.04 -9.64
N ARG A 146 1.62 -11.29 -10.94
CA ARG A 146 1.05 -10.34 -11.90
C ARG A 146 0.08 -11.01 -12.86
N HIS A 147 -0.83 -10.24 -13.44
CA HIS A 147 -1.64 -10.71 -14.56
C HIS A 147 -0.78 -11.12 -15.78
N PRO A 148 -1.29 -12.01 -16.65
CA PRO A 148 -0.67 -12.24 -17.96
C PRO A 148 -0.72 -10.99 -18.85
N LEU A 149 0.16 -10.88 -19.85
CA LEU A 149 0.30 -9.68 -20.67
C LEU A 149 -0.99 -9.30 -21.44
N ILE A 150 -1.86 -10.26 -21.74
CA ILE A 150 -3.17 -10.00 -22.35
C ILE A 150 -4.03 -9.03 -21.54
N PHE A 151 -3.95 -9.06 -20.20
CA PHE A 151 -4.62 -8.11 -19.34
C PHE A 151 -4.15 -6.68 -19.64
N TYR A 152 -2.84 -6.47 -19.71
CA TYR A 152 -2.25 -5.14 -19.89
C TYR A 152 -2.49 -4.54 -21.29
N VAL A 153 -2.68 -5.40 -22.31
CA VAL A 153 -3.12 -4.98 -23.65
C VAL A 153 -4.45 -4.22 -23.54
N GLY A 154 -5.42 -4.77 -22.81
CA GLY A 154 -6.76 -4.18 -22.65
C GLY A 154 -6.86 -3.15 -21.52
N HIS A 155 -6.08 -3.31 -20.45
CA HIS A 155 -6.15 -2.48 -19.25
C HIS A 155 -5.82 -1.01 -19.53
N THR A 156 -4.71 -0.76 -20.21
CA THR A 156 -4.26 0.61 -20.51
C THR A 156 -5.23 1.34 -21.44
N SER A 157 -5.80 0.70 -22.47
CA SER A 157 -6.81 1.35 -23.31
C SER A 157 -8.16 1.51 -22.61
N SER A 158 -8.57 0.53 -21.81
CA SER A 158 -9.82 0.60 -21.04
C SER A 158 -9.76 1.69 -19.98
N PHE A 159 -8.58 1.96 -19.43
CA PHE A 159 -8.37 3.04 -18.48
C PHE A 159 -8.82 4.39 -19.03
N TYR A 160 -8.44 4.76 -20.27
CA TYR A 160 -8.91 6.00 -20.91
C TYR A 160 -10.44 6.05 -20.95
N VAL A 161 -11.09 4.99 -21.46
CA VAL A 161 -12.56 4.95 -21.59
C VAL A 161 -13.21 5.08 -20.20
N ASN A 162 -12.72 4.35 -19.21
CA ASN A 162 -13.25 4.36 -17.85
C ASN A 162 -13.15 5.76 -17.22
N LYS A 163 -11.99 6.43 -17.32
CA LYS A 163 -11.81 7.77 -16.77
C LYS A 163 -12.60 8.84 -17.54
N LEU A 164 -12.72 8.72 -18.87
CA LEU A 164 -13.53 9.63 -19.69
C LEU A 164 -15.04 9.51 -19.39
N VAL A 165 -15.54 8.29 -19.17
CA VAL A 165 -16.93 8.06 -18.74
C VAL A 165 -17.17 8.58 -17.33
N LEU A 166 -16.27 8.26 -16.38
CA LEU A 166 -16.39 8.69 -14.98
C LEU A 166 -16.33 10.22 -14.86
N GLY A 167 -15.42 10.86 -15.61
CA GLY A 167 -15.30 12.31 -15.73
C GLY A 167 -16.40 12.99 -16.55
N LYS A 168 -17.35 12.22 -17.11
CA LYS A 168 -18.48 12.68 -17.94
C LYS A 168 -18.06 13.42 -19.22
N PHE A 169 -16.86 13.16 -19.74
CA PHE A 169 -16.40 13.69 -21.03
C PHE A 169 -17.00 12.92 -22.21
N ILE A 170 -17.42 11.67 -21.99
CA ILE A 170 -18.25 10.89 -22.91
C ILE A 170 -19.41 10.25 -22.15
N PRO A 171 -20.58 10.05 -22.78
CA PRO A 171 -21.65 9.28 -22.17
C PRO A 171 -21.31 7.79 -22.13
N GLY A 172 -21.87 7.05 -21.17
CA GLY A 172 -21.64 5.59 -21.07
C GLY A 172 -22.07 4.80 -22.32
N SER A 173 -22.95 5.35 -23.16
CA SER A 173 -23.34 4.76 -24.45
C SER A 173 -22.23 4.80 -25.52
N ARG A 174 -21.14 5.56 -25.29
CA ARG A 174 -19.96 5.61 -26.18
C ARG A 174 -18.82 4.66 -25.77
N ARG A 175 -19.03 3.79 -24.78
CA ARG A 175 -18.08 2.70 -24.47
C ARG A 175 -17.86 1.82 -25.70
N ILE A 176 -16.63 1.32 -25.87
CA ILE A 176 -16.22 0.60 -27.08
C ILE A 176 -16.46 -0.89 -26.90
N ASP A 177 -16.04 -1.44 -25.75
CA ASP A 177 -16.25 -2.83 -25.39
C ASP A 177 -16.51 -2.95 -23.88
N PRO A 178 -17.75 -2.68 -23.41
CA PRO A 178 -18.06 -2.63 -21.98
C PRO A 178 -17.71 -3.92 -21.23
N GLU A 179 -17.81 -5.08 -21.89
CA GLU A 179 -17.48 -6.37 -21.28
C GLU A 179 -15.98 -6.44 -20.95
N MET A 180 -15.12 -6.11 -21.92
CA MET A 180 -13.67 -6.13 -21.72
C MET A 180 -13.20 -5.00 -20.81
N GLU A 181 -13.78 -3.81 -20.96
CA GLU A 181 -13.45 -2.64 -20.15
C GLU A 181 -13.67 -2.87 -18.65
N ILE A 182 -14.66 -3.70 -18.29
CA ILE A 182 -14.90 -4.13 -16.90
C ILE A 182 -13.88 -5.18 -16.47
N GLN A 183 -13.61 -6.19 -17.31
CA GLN A 183 -12.66 -7.26 -16.97
C GLN A 183 -11.23 -6.77 -16.77
N THR A 184 -10.86 -5.65 -17.40
CA THR A 184 -9.54 -5.04 -17.23
C THR A 184 -9.57 -3.77 -16.39
N ALA A 185 -10.63 -3.54 -15.60
CA ALA A 185 -10.77 -2.33 -14.77
C ALA A 185 -10.06 -2.42 -13.41
N VAL A 186 -9.72 -3.63 -12.95
CA VAL A 186 -9.13 -3.86 -11.62
C VAL A 186 -7.70 -3.32 -11.51
N GLY A 187 -7.31 -2.97 -10.28
CA GLY A 187 -5.94 -2.60 -9.94
C GLY A 187 -4.96 -3.75 -10.15
N VAL A 188 -3.67 -3.43 -10.33
CA VAL A 188 -2.61 -4.40 -10.68
C VAL A 188 -1.68 -4.74 -9.51
N ASP A 189 -1.93 -4.16 -8.35
CA ASP A 189 -1.17 -4.40 -7.12
C ASP A 189 -1.82 -5.50 -6.27
N GLU A 190 -1.01 -6.19 -5.46
CA GLU A 190 -1.46 -7.32 -4.64
C GLU A 190 -2.20 -6.82 -3.39
N MET A 191 -3.45 -6.38 -3.60
CA MET A 191 -4.24 -5.73 -2.54
C MET A 191 -5.37 -6.61 -2.03
N THR A 192 -5.75 -7.64 -2.79
CA THR A 192 -6.58 -8.77 -2.37
C THR A 192 -6.30 -9.96 -3.29
N TRP A 193 -6.02 -11.15 -2.73
CA TRP A 193 -5.70 -12.35 -3.53
C TRP A 193 -6.85 -12.78 -4.47
N ASP A 194 -8.07 -12.31 -4.23
CA ASP A 194 -9.26 -12.59 -5.04
C ASP A 194 -9.16 -11.99 -6.47
N ASP A 195 -8.34 -10.96 -6.69
CA ASP A 195 -8.23 -10.30 -8.01
C ASP A 195 -7.35 -11.08 -9.01
N LEU A 196 -6.46 -11.96 -8.53
CA LEU A 196 -5.55 -12.76 -9.38
C LEU A 196 -6.11 -14.14 -9.75
N ASP A 197 -7.34 -14.49 -9.34
CA ASP A 197 -7.96 -15.76 -9.69
C ASP A 197 -8.26 -15.84 -11.19
N SER A 198 -7.61 -16.78 -11.88
CA SER A 198 -7.77 -17.01 -13.32
C SER A 198 -9.16 -17.51 -13.73
N GLY A 199 -9.99 -17.98 -12.78
CA GLY A 199 -11.30 -18.57 -13.07
C GLY A 199 -12.41 -17.58 -13.47
N SER A 200 -12.17 -16.27 -13.37
CA SER A 200 -13.18 -15.22 -13.54
C SER A 200 -13.04 -14.39 -14.84
N TYR A 201 -11.99 -14.63 -15.64
CA TYR A 201 -11.67 -13.83 -16.83
C TYR A 201 -12.11 -14.51 -18.14
N ALA A 202 -12.49 -13.73 -19.17
CA ALA A 202 -12.97 -14.29 -20.44
C ALA A 202 -11.86 -14.74 -21.40
N TRP A 203 -10.62 -14.24 -21.23
CA TRP A 203 -9.49 -14.68 -22.03
C TRP A 203 -9.06 -16.11 -21.67
N PRO A 204 -8.51 -16.88 -22.63
CA PRO A 204 -7.97 -18.21 -22.33
C PRO A 204 -6.78 -18.13 -21.35
N SER A 205 -6.62 -19.17 -20.54
CA SER A 205 -5.38 -19.43 -19.82
C SER A 205 -4.21 -19.72 -20.78
N GLY A 206 -2.98 -19.69 -20.30
CA GLY A 206 -1.81 -20.07 -21.10
C GLY A 206 -1.86 -21.50 -21.64
N GLU A 207 -2.53 -22.43 -20.93
CA GLU A 207 -2.72 -23.81 -21.39
C GLU A 207 -3.80 -23.89 -22.48
N GLU A 208 -4.92 -23.21 -22.27
CA GLU A 208 -6.00 -23.13 -23.26
C GLU A 208 -5.53 -22.45 -24.55
N ALA A 209 -4.73 -21.39 -24.45
CA ALA A 209 -4.18 -20.69 -25.60
C ALA A 209 -3.22 -21.57 -26.42
N ARG A 210 -2.50 -22.50 -25.78
CA ARG A 210 -1.68 -23.51 -26.50
C ARG A 210 -2.54 -24.57 -27.17
N ALA A 211 -3.62 -24.99 -26.51
CA ALA A 211 -4.53 -26.00 -27.03
C ALA A 211 -5.40 -25.48 -28.19
N ASP A 212 -5.77 -24.19 -28.15
CA ASP A 212 -6.55 -23.50 -29.17
C ASP A 212 -5.92 -22.15 -29.56
N PRO A 213 -4.92 -22.17 -30.46
CA PRO A 213 -4.27 -20.95 -30.94
C PRO A 213 -5.19 -20.01 -31.72
N ASP A 214 -6.27 -20.52 -32.34
CA ASP A 214 -7.24 -19.69 -33.05
C ASP A 214 -8.09 -18.85 -32.09
N ARG A 215 -8.52 -19.42 -30.97
CA ARG A 215 -9.16 -18.67 -29.87
C ARG A 215 -8.21 -17.60 -29.32
N ALA A 216 -6.94 -17.95 -29.11
CA ALA A 216 -5.92 -17.01 -28.65
C ALA A 216 -5.70 -15.84 -29.63
N ARG A 217 -5.60 -16.12 -30.94
CA ARG A 217 -5.50 -15.09 -31.99
C ARG A 217 -6.72 -14.19 -32.02
N THR A 218 -7.91 -14.78 -32.01
CA THR A 218 -9.18 -14.05 -32.11
C THR A 218 -9.36 -13.10 -30.93
N PHE A 219 -9.07 -13.56 -29.71
CA PHE A 219 -9.21 -12.72 -28.52
C PHE A 219 -8.16 -11.60 -28.48
N LEU A 220 -6.91 -11.89 -28.85
CA LEU A 220 -5.87 -10.86 -28.97
C LEU A 220 -6.27 -9.80 -30.01
N HIS A 221 -6.77 -10.22 -31.18
CA HIS A 221 -7.26 -9.31 -32.20
C HIS A 221 -8.40 -8.42 -31.70
N ARG A 222 -9.36 -8.96 -30.93
CA ARG A 222 -10.45 -8.17 -30.31
C ARG A 222 -9.89 -7.04 -29.43
N LEU A 223 -8.91 -7.34 -28.57
CA LEU A 223 -8.30 -6.31 -27.72
C LEU A 223 -7.45 -5.30 -28.51
N LEU A 224 -6.72 -5.73 -29.54
CA LEU A 224 -6.00 -4.80 -30.42
C LEU A 224 -6.96 -3.89 -31.21
N GLU A 225 -8.10 -4.42 -31.66
CA GLU A 225 -9.15 -3.62 -32.30
C GLU A 225 -9.79 -2.64 -31.30
N HIS A 226 -10.02 -3.06 -30.05
CA HIS A 226 -10.46 -2.16 -28.98
C HIS A 226 -9.46 -1.01 -28.79
N ARG A 227 -8.16 -1.32 -28.67
CA ARG A 227 -7.10 -0.30 -28.58
C ARG A 227 -7.15 0.69 -29.74
N HIS A 228 -7.27 0.22 -30.99
CA HIS A 228 -7.38 1.11 -32.15
C HIS A 228 -8.61 2.02 -32.06
N LYS A 229 -9.77 1.49 -31.70
CA LYS A 229 -10.99 2.30 -31.52
C LYS A 229 -10.85 3.31 -30.38
N VAL A 230 -10.15 2.96 -29.30
CA VAL A 230 -9.84 3.90 -28.21
C VAL A 230 -8.91 5.01 -28.71
N ARG A 231 -7.89 4.67 -29.50
CA ARG A 231 -6.99 5.65 -30.12
C ARG A 231 -7.78 6.64 -30.99
N ASP A 232 -8.69 6.15 -31.83
CA ASP A 232 -9.55 7.01 -32.68
C ASP A 232 -10.50 7.88 -31.84
N LEU A 233 -11.14 7.32 -30.81
CA LEU A 233 -12.01 8.04 -29.89
C LEU A 233 -11.26 9.17 -29.17
N VAL A 234 -10.09 8.88 -28.60
CA VAL A 234 -9.30 9.87 -27.87
C VAL A 234 -8.78 10.94 -28.82
N ASP A 235 -8.37 10.58 -30.04
CA ASP A 235 -7.95 11.54 -31.06
C ASP A 235 -9.08 12.49 -31.46
N GLU A 236 -10.30 11.97 -31.68
CA GLU A 236 -11.50 12.75 -31.93
C GLU A 236 -11.77 13.74 -30.77
N LEU A 237 -11.64 13.28 -29.53
CA LEU A 237 -11.87 14.12 -28.34
C LEU A 237 -10.80 15.20 -28.21
N ILE A 238 -9.53 14.90 -28.47
CA ILE A 238 -8.44 15.89 -28.49
C ILE A 238 -8.70 16.98 -29.52
N GLN A 239 -9.15 16.62 -30.72
CA GLN A 239 -9.43 17.59 -31.77
C GLN A 239 -10.64 18.48 -31.46
N SER A 240 -11.65 17.95 -30.77
CA SER A 240 -12.94 18.62 -30.55
C SER A 240 -13.08 19.35 -29.21
N HIS A 241 -12.36 18.93 -28.16
CA HIS A 241 -12.52 19.53 -26.83
C HIS A 241 -11.95 20.96 -26.76
N PRO A 242 -12.64 21.91 -26.10
CA PRO A 242 -12.11 23.26 -25.90
C PRO A 242 -10.78 23.26 -25.13
N MET A 243 -9.80 24.02 -25.62
CA MET A 243 -8.52 24.20 -24.96
C MET A 243 -8.54 25.46 -24.07
N THR A 244 -8.25 25.30 -22.79
CA THR A 244 -8.05 26.40 -21.83
C THR A 244 -6.72 26.20 -21.12
N LEU A 245 -5.91 27.25 -21.07
CA LEU A 245 -4.58 27.22 -20.44
C LEU A 245 -4.53 28.16 -19.22
N PRO A 246 -3.78 27.78 -18.16
CA PRO A 246 -3.12 26.49 -17.98
C PRO A 246 -4.12 25.34 -17.76
N ILE A 247 -3.69 24.12 -18.04
CA ILE A 247 -4.49 22.89 -17.88
C ILE A 247 -4.85 22.73 -16.39
N GLN A 248 -6.14 22.71 -16.10
CA GLN A 248 -6.67 22.58 -14.74
C GLN A 248 -6.86 21.10 -14.34
N LYS A 249 -6.69 20.78 -13.05
CA LYS A 249 -6.76 19.42 -12.49
C LYS A 249 -8.06 18.67 -12.86
N ASP A 250 -9.19 19.36 -12.89
CA ASP A 250 -10.52 18.81 -13.17
C ASP A 250 -10.91 18.87 -14.66
N SER A 251 -10.00 19.30 -15.53
CA SER A 251 -10.25 19.42 -16.97
C SER A 251 -10.05 18.10 -17.73
N PHE A 252 -10.69 18.00 -18.89
CA PHE A 252 -10.46 16.91 -19.86
C PHE A 252 -8.97 16.66 -20.13
N TRP A 253 -8.20 17.74 -20.28
CA TRP A 253 -6.78 17.68 -20.63
C TRP A 253 -5.92 17.06 -19.53
N TYR A 254 -6.26 17.29 -18.25
CA TYR A 254 -5.58 16.63 -17.14
C TYR A 254 -5.91 15.14 -17.06
N ILE A 255 -7.16 14.76 -17.39
CA ILE A 255 -7.57 13.34 -17.45
C ILE A 255 -6.97 12.63 -18.66
N LEU A 256 -6.80 13.31 -19.79
CA LEU A 256 -6.01 12.79 -20.91
C LEU A 256 -4.57 12.49 -20.48
N LEU A 257 -3.92 13.44 -19.82
CA LEU A 257 -2.56 13.25 -19.29
C LEU A 257 -2.49 12.12 -18.27
N MET A 258 -3.49 11.96 -17.41
CA MET A 258 -3.60 10.82 -16.51
C MET A 258 -3.60 9.49 -17.27
N GLY A 259 -4.34 9.38 -18.37
CA GLY A 259 -4.33 8.20 -19.23
C GLY A 259 -2.97 7.94 -19.88
N ILE A 260 -2.33 8.99 -20.41
CA ILE A 260 -1.01 8.90 -21.05
C ILE A 260 0.05 8.45 -20.05
N GLU A 261 0.12 9.08 -18.89
CA GLU A 261 1.12 8.78 -17.85
C GLU A 261 0.85 7.41 -17.20
N HIS A 262 -0.42 6.99 -17.09
CA HIS A 262 -0.77 5.64 -16.66
C HIS A 262 -0.23 4.57 -17.64
N GLU A 263 -0.36 4.80 -18.95
CA GLU A 263 0.20 3.88 -19.95
C GLU A 263 1.73 3.81 -19.89
N ARG A 264 2.40 4.91 -19.50
CA ARG A 264 3.85 4.94 -19.26
C ARG A 264 4.28 4.16 -18.01
N ILE A 265 3.44 4.04 -16.98
CA ILE A 265 3.66 3.10 -15.86
C ILE A 265 3.62 1.66 -16.39
N HIS A 266 2.64 1.36 -17.23
CA HIS A 266 2.48 0.02 -17.78
C HIS A 266 3.50 -0.35 -18.84
N LEU A 267 4.13 0.61 -19.51
CA LEU A 267 5.32 0.38 -20.34
C LEU A 267 6.42 -0.31 -19.52
N GLU A 268 6.78 0.26 -18.37
CA GLU A 268 7.80 -0.33 -17.50
C GLU A 268 7.32 -1.61 -16.80
N THR A 269 6.09 -1.64 -16.29
CA THR A 269 5.54 -2.86 -15.68
C THR A 269 5.55 -4.03 -16.66
N SER A 270 5.17 -3.78 -17.92
CA SER A 270 5.17 -4.82 -18.95
C SER A 270 6.59 -5.25 -19.33
N SER A 271 7.58 -4.36 -19.30
CA SER A 271 8.96 -4.74 -19.62
C SER A 271 9.57 -5.69 -18.59
N VAL A 272 9.24 -5.50 -17.31
CA VAL A 272 9.63 -6.42 -16.23
C VAL A 272 9.01 -7.80 -16.44
N ILE A 273 7.71 -7.86 -16.79
CA ILE A 273 7.01 -9.12 -17.06
C ILE A 273 7.57 -9.81 -18.32
N ILE A 274 7.77 -9.08 -19.41
CA ILE A 274 8.35 -9.61 -20.67
C ILE A 274 9.75 -10.17 -20.42
N ARG A 275 10.58 -9.50 -19.61
CA ARG A 275 11.91 -9.99 -19.26
C ARG A 275 11.88 -11.34 -18.54
N GLN A 276 10.82 -11.62 -17.79
CA GLN A 276 10.62 -12.91 -17.13
C GLN A 276 10.05 -14.00 -18.04
N ALA A 277 9.53 -13.64 -19.22
CA ALA A 277 9.08 -14.60 -20.21
C ALA A 277 10.23 -15.51 -20.65
N GLN A 278 9.88 -16.72 -21.08
CA GLN A 278 10.85 -17.64 -21.68
C GLN A 278 11.46 -17.03 -22.94
N LEU A 279 12.77 -17.25 -23.17
CA LEU A 279 13.49 -16.76 -24.34
C LEU A 279 12.83 -17.17 -25.68
N SER A 280 12.18 -18.34 -25.71
CA SER A 280 11.45 -18.85 -26.87
C SER A 280 10.20 -18.04 -27.22
N MET A 281 9.69 -17.22 -26.29
CA MET A 281 8.45 -16.45 -26.42
C MET A 281 8.70 -14.96 -26.70
N VAL A 282 9.97 -14.56 -26.81
CA VAL A 282 10.35 -13.17 -27.11
C VAL A 282 11.28 -13.10 -28.31
N SER A 283 11.34 -11.93 -28.92
CA SER A 283 12.19 -11.64 -30.07
C SER A 283 12.88 -10.27 -29.88
N PRO A 284 14.16 -10.13 -30.23
CA PRO A 284 14.83 -8.83 -30.18
C PRO A 284 14.12 -7.79 -31.04
N SER A 285 14.11 -6.55 -30.55
CA SER A 285 13.54 -5.39 -31.26
C SER A 285 14.63 -4.36 -31.53
N PRO A 286 14.72 -3.78 -32.74
CA PRO A 286 15.65 -2.69 -33.04
C PRO A 286 15.31 -1.38 -32.31
N LEU A 287 14.11 -1.27 -31.72
CA LEU A 287 13.72 -0.12 -30.90
C LEU A 287 14.20 -0.28 -29.45
N PHE A 288 14.28 -1.52 -28.95
CA PHE A 288 14.64 -1.81 -27.56
C PHE A 288 16.02 -2.48 -27.47
N GLU A 289 17.05 -1.70 -27.77
CA GLU A 289 18.43 -2.19 -27.82
C GLU A 289 19.01 -2.41 -26.43
N THR A 290 19.78 -3.50 -26.28
CA THR A 290 20.61 -3.73 -25.10
C THR A 290 21.88 -2.90 -25.21
N CYS A 291 22.28 -2.23 -24.13
CA CYS A 291 23.53 -1.48 -24.07
C CYS A 291 24.70 -2.36 -24.56
N PRO A 292 25.56 -1.90 -25.49
CA PRO A 292 26.66 -2.70 -26.00
C PRO A 292 27.89 -2.69 -25.07
N HIS A 293 27.92 -1.78 -24.09
CA HIS A 293 29.08 -1.56 -23.22
C HIS A 293 29.03 -2.44 -21.96
N GLY A 294 30.19 -2.71 -21.40
CA GLY A 294 30.36 -3.40 -20.11
C GLY A 294 31.45 -4.48 -20.12
N ARG A 295 31.94 -4.78 -18.93
CA ARG A 295 32.97 -5.79 -18.65
C ARG A 295 32.30 -7.18 -18.60
N ARG A 296 32.03 -7.75 -19.77
CA ARG A 296 31.24 -8.98 -19.94
C ARG A 296 32.09 -10.23 -19.96
N HIS A 297 31.79 -11.18 -19.08
CA HIS A 297 32.39 -12.51 -19.15
C HIS A 297 31.55 -13.53 -18.36
N THR A 298 31.48 -14.78 -18.81
CA THR A 298 30.67 -15.82 -18.15
C THR A 298 31.28 -16.32 -16.83
N SER A 299 32.60 -16.45 -16.77
CA SER A 299 33.30 -16.82 -15.54
C SER A 299 33.39 -15.66 -14.52
N PRO A 300 33.11 -15.93 -13.22
CA PRO A 300 33.33 -15.00 -12.13
C PRO A 300 34.81 -14.86 -11.71
N GLN A 301 35.73 -15.63 -12.32
CA GLN A 301 37.18 -15.50 -12.15
C GLN A 301 37.84 -14.79 -13.35
N SER A 302 37.06 -14.08 -14.15
CA SER A 302 37.51 -13.35 -15.33
C SER A 302 38.34 -12.10 -14.99
N LEU A 303 39.12 -11.61 -15.96
CA LEU A 303 39.82 -10.33 -15.84
C LEU A 303 38.82 -9.17 -15.88
N GLU A 304 37.76 -9.30 -16.66
CA GLU A 304 36.65 -8.37 -16.80
C GLU A 304 36.02 -8.06 -15.45
N ARG A 305 35.65 -9.09 -14.66
CA ARG A 305 35.15 -8.90 -13.30
C ARG A 305 36.18 -8.25 -12.37
N ARG A 306 37.42 -8.72 -12.39
CA ARG A 306 38.51 -8.16 -11.54
C ARG A 306 38.84 -6.70 -11.90
N SER A 307 38.53 -6.27 -13.11
CA SER A 307 38.74 -4.90 -13.60
C SER A 307 37.61 -3.93 -13.24
N VAL A 308 36.50 -4.43 -12.68
CA VAL A 308 35.41 -3.58 -12.17
C VAL A 308 35.95 -2.78 -10.98
N ALA A 309 35.79 -1.45 -11.03
CA ALA A 309 36.25 -0.59 -9.95
C ALA A 309 35.52 -0.94 -8.64
N LYS A 310 36.27 -0.97 -7.54
CA LYS A 310 35.66 -1.13 -6.20
C LYS A 310 34.87 0.12 -5.86
N ASN A 311 33.66 -0.07 -5.37
CA ASN A 311 32.81 1.01 -4.93
C ASN A 311 33.39 1.68 -3.66
N GLU A 312 33.18 2.98 -3.51
CA GLU A 312 33.69 3.78 -2.40
C GLU A 312 32.58 4.66 -1.81
N LEU A 313 32.70 5.04 -0.54
CA LEU A 313 31.76 5.95 0.12
C LEU A 313 32.22 7.40 -0.03
N LEU A 314 31.46 8.20 -0.77
CA LEU A 314 31.68 9.64 -0.93
C LEU A 314 30.78 10.45 0.01
N GLU A 315 31.25 11.63 0.41
CA GLU A 315 30.49 12.54 1.26
C GLU A 315 29.38 13.25 0.46
N VAL A 316 28.18 13.29 1.04
CA VAL A 316 27.05 14.09 0.58
C VAL A 316 26.85 15.24 1.58
N PRO A 317 27.05 16.50 1.17
CA PRO A 317 26.86 17.65 2.05
C PRO A 317 25.42 17.77 2.53
N GLY A 318 25.22 17.97 3.83
CA GLY A 318 23.90 18.24 4.41
C GLY A 318 23.29 19.55 3.92
N GLY A 319 21.99 19.71 4.17
CA GLY A 319 21.22 20.90 3.86
C GLY A 319 19.72 20.63 3.68
N PRO A 320 18.93 21.68 3.42
CA PRO A 320 17.52 21.53 3.14
C PRO A 320 17.31 20.81 1.80
N THR A 321 16.33 19.90 1.75
CA THR A 321 15.94 19.21 0.51
C THR A 321 14.45 19.36 0.23
N ARG A 322 14.08 19.59 -1.04
CA ARG A 322 12.68 19.70 -1.46
C ARG A 322 12.06 18.31 -1.58
N VAL A 323 10.98 18.09 -0.84
CA VAL A 323 10.15 16.89 -0.90
C VAL A 323 8.75 17.27 -1.37
N GLY A 324 8.24 16.56 -2.39
CA GLY A 324 6.95 16.82 -3.02
C GLY A 324 6.86 18.15 -3.79
N ARG A 325 5.65 18.45 -4.28
CA ARG A 325 5.32 19.63 -5.10
C ARG A 325 4.00 20.29 -4.68
N SER A 326 3.81 21.56 -5.01
CA SER A 326 2.61 22.32 -4.64
C SER A 326 1.42 22.02 -5.56
N TRP A 327 0.21 22.01 -5.00
CA TRP A 327 -1.04 22.04 -5.76
C TRP A 327 -1.33 23.41 -6.41
N SER A 328 -0.73 24.49 -5.92
CA SER A 328 -1.14 25.86 -6.30
C SER A 328 -0.73 26.28 -7.71
N ASP A 329 0.34 25.70 -8.25
CA ASP A 329 0.88 26.05 -9.57
C ASP A 329 1.75 24.91 -10.14
N PRO A 330 1.14 23.75 -10.49
CA PRO A 330 1.90 22.66 -11.09
C PRO A 330 2.31 23.00 -12.53
N GLN A 331 3.60 22.87 -12.83
CA GLN A 331 4.14 23.06 -14.18
C GLN A 331 3.97 21.82 -15.06
N LEU A 332 3.91 20.64 -14.44
CA LEU A 332 3.82 19.32 -15.10
C LEU A 332 2.70 18.50 -14.46
N TYR A 333 2.28 17.46 -15.17
CA TYR A 333 1.44 16.42 -14.57
C TYR A 333 2.16 15.78 -13.37
N GLY A 334 1.39 15.47 -12.33
CA GLY A 334 1.85 14.73 -11.16
C GLY A 334 0.74 13.84 -10.61
N TRP A 335 1.13 12.74 -9.98
CA TRP A 335 0.22 11.88 -9.24
C TRP A 335 -0.16 12.48 -7.90
N ASP A 336 -1.30 12.07 -7.35
CA ASP A 336 -1.85 12.60 -6.09
C ASP A 336 -0.85 12.57 -4.93
N ASN A 337 0.00 11.54 -4.89
CA ASN A 337 0.97 11.30 -3.84
C ASN A 337 2.21 12.20 -3.90
N GLU A 338 2.44 12.88 -5.02
CA GLU A 338 3.58 13.79 -5.23
C GLU A 338 3.32 15.16 -4.59
N PHE A 339 2.05 15.49 -4.34
CA PHE A 339 1.67 16.82 -3.88
C PHE A 339 1.71 16.96 -2.36
N ALA A 340 2.43 17.98 -1.89
CA ALA A 340 2.55 18.38 -0.50
C ALA A 340 2.23 19.88 -0.37
N GLU A 341 1.74 20.35 0.77
CA GLU A 341 1.74 21.78 1.10
C GLU A 341 3.16 22.17 1.53
N PRO A 342 3.95 22.86 0.68
CA PRO A 342 5.37 23.03 0.92
C PRO A 342 5.58 24.24 1.83
N THR A 343 5.35 24.09 3.13
CA THR A 343 5.67 25.17 4.08
C THR A 343 7.08 25.03 4.67
N ARG A 344 7.71 23.85 4.64
CA ARG A 344 9.09 23.62 5.10
C ARG A 344 9.80 22.46 4.36
N PHE A 345 11.03 22.69 3.95
CA PHE A 345 11.94 21.65 3.46
C PHE A 345 12.62 20.94 4.65
N PRO A 346 12.64 19.59 4.72
CA PRO A 346 13.39 18.88 5.74
C PRO A 346 14.89 19.16 5.63
N GLU A 347 15.54 19.33 6.78
CA GLU A 347 17.00 19.46 6.90
C GLU A 347 17.64 18.08 6.96
N VAL A 348 18.42 17.73 5.93
CA VAL A 348 19.16 16.47 5.85
C VAL A 348 20.58 16.71 6.35
N ARG A 349 21.04 15.89 7.31
CA ARG A 349 22.44 15.96 7.79
C ARG A 349 23.40 15.47 6.73
N SER A 350 24.67 15.89 6.78
CA SER A 350 25.70 15.27 5.94
C SER A 350 25.77 13.77 6.22
N PHE A 351 25.92 12.98 5.15
CA PHE A 351 26.04 11.53 5.22
C PHE A 351 27.01 11.06 4.13
N ARG A 352 27.28 9.76 4.07
CA ARG A 352 28.10 9.18 2.99
C ARG A 352 27.28 8.19 2.19
N ALA A 353 27.47 8.17 0.89
CA ALA A 353 26.76 7.27 -0.03
C ALA A 353 27.76 6.53 -0.91
N SER A 354 27.40 5.33 -1.36
CA SER A 354 28.19 4.61 -2.35
C SER A 354 28.29 5.45 -3.62
N LYS A 355 29.50 5.54 -4.19
CA LYS A 355 29.78 6.31 -5.40
C LYS A 355 28.93 5.82 -6.57
N PHE A 356 28.97 4.52 -6.79
CA PHE A 356 28.22 3.83 -7.82
C PHE A 356 27.06 3.05 -7.21
N LEU A 357 26.09 2.70 -8.05
CA LEU A 357 25.15 1.61 -7.73
C LEU A 357 25.94 0.31 -7.53
N VAL A 358 25.43 -0.59 -6.69
CA VAL A 358 26.04 -1.89 -6.45
C VAL A 358 26.07 -2.68 -7.76
N SER A 359 27.28 -3.01 -8.22
CA SER A 359 27.47 -3.76 -9.46
C SER A 359 27.19 -5.26 -9.29
N ASN A 360 26.98 -5.98 -10.40
CA ASN A 360 26.90 -7.43 -10.39
C ASN A 360 28.15 -8.08 -9.79
N SER A 361 29.34 -7.48 -10.01
CA SER A 361 30.61 -7.94 -9.41
C SER A 361 30.59 -7.86 -7.88
N GLU A 362 30.12 -6.72 -7.36
CA GLU A 362 30.03 -6.45 -5.93
C GLU A 362 28.95 -7.34 -5.27
N PHE A 363 27.78 -7.47 -5.89
CA PHE A 363 26.72 -8.34 -5.38
C PHE A 363 27.11 -9.82 -5.43
N HIS A 364 27.93 -10.24 -6.39
CA HIS A 364 28.45 -11.62 -6.44
C HIS A 364 29.31 -11.95 -5.20
N GLU A 365 29.99 -10.99 -4.59
CA GLU A 365 30.72 -11.21 -3.33
C GLU A 365 29.77 -11.58 -2.18
N PHE A 366 28.59 -10.95 -2.12
CA PHE A 366 27.53 -11.31 -1.17
C PHE A 366 27.01 -12.73 -1.42
N VAL A 367 26.71 -13.06 -2.69
CA VAL A 367 26.29 -14.43 -3.08
C VAL A 367 27.33 -15.47 -2.65
N GLN A 368 28.62 -15.21 -2.90
CA GLN A 368 29.72 -16.11 -2.54
C GLN A 368 29.91 -16.26 -1.02
N SER A 369 29.54 -15.24 -0.25
CA SER A 369 29.65 -15.25 1.21
C SER A 369 28.52 -16.04 1.89
N GLY A 370 27.65 -16.69 1.12
CA GLY A 370 26.46 -17.36 1.66
C GLY A 370 25.28 -16.40 1.88
N GLY A 371 25.21 -15.28 1.14
CA GLY A 371 24.19 -14.26 1.30
C GLY A 371 22.75 -14.77 1.29
N TYR A 372 22.48 -15.85 0.54
CA TYR A 372 21.16 -16.50 0.46
C TYR A 372 21.00 -17.73 1.36
N THR A 373 22.01 -18.07 2.16
CA THR A 373 22.01 -19.25 3.03
C THR A 373 22.18 -18.90 4.51
N GLU A 374 22.59 -17.68 4.82
CA GLU A 374 22.85 -17.21 6.18
C GLU A 374 21.75 -16.24 6.66
N PRO A 375 20.93 -16.61 7.65
CA PRO A 375 19.83 -15.77 8.13
C PRO A 375 20.27 -14.42 8.71
N ARG A 376 21.51 -14.33 9.23
CA ARG A 376 21.99 -13.22 10.06
C ARG A 376 22.00 -11.85 9.39
N TRP A 377 21.95 -11.80 8.06
CA TRP A 377 21.92 -10.54 7.31
C TRP A 377 20.51 -10.11 6.93
N TRP A 378 19.52 -10.98 7.08
CA TRP A 378 18.15 -10.71 6.68
C TRP A 378 17.32 -10.23 7.86
N SER A 379 16.34 -9.38 7.57
CA SER A 379 15.19 -9.17 8.47
C SER A 379 14.35 -10.45 8.57
N ASP A 380 13.47 -10.55 9.58
CA ASP A 380 12.59 -11.71 9.73
C ASP A 380 11.70 -11.91 8.49
N GLU A 381 11.15 -10.82 7.94
CA GLU A 381 10.41 -10.82 6.67
C GLU A 381 11.30 -11.29 5.51
N GLY A 382 12.49 -10.69 5.39
CA GLY A 382 13.46 -11.02 4.35
C GLY A 382 13.86 -12.50 4.36
N TRP A 383 14.16 -13.05 5.54
CA TRP A 383 14.56 -14.45 5.68
C TRP A 383 13.40 -15.40 5.42
N SER A 384 12.19 -15.06 5.88
CA SER A 384 10.98 -15.84 5.58
C SER A 384 10.75 -15.92 4.08
N TRP A 385 10.87 -14.80 3.37
CA TRP A 385 10.79 -14.77 1.91
C TRP A 385 11.93 -15.55 1.23
N CYS A 386 13.18 -15.32 1.62
CA CYS A 386 14.35 -15.96 1.01
C CYS A 386 14.30 -17.49 1.17
N SER A 387 14.09 -17.96 2.40
CA SER A 387 14.02 -19.38 2.71
C SER A 387 12.76 -20.05 2.16
N GLY A 388 11.62 -19.36 2.16
CA GLY A 388 10.35 -19.86 1.62
C GLY A 388 10.34 -20.00 0.10
N THR A 389 11.04 -19.11 -0.62
CA THR A 389 11.16 -19.18 -2.09
C THR A 389 12.31 -20.06 -2.57
N GLY A 390 13.32 -20.30 -1.73
CA GLY A 390 14.53 -21.07 -2.09
C GLY A 390 15.42 -20.37 -3.12
N VAL A 391 15.31 -19.04 -3.25
CA VAL A 391 16.13 -18.23 -4.15
C VAL A 391 17.60 -18.25 -3.73
N GLN A 392 18.53 -18.26 -4.69
CA GLN A 392 19.97 -18.40 -4.43
C GLN A 392 20.83 -17.29 -5.06
N HIS A 393 20.22 -16.45 -5.90
CA HIS A 393 20.86 -15.35 -6.61
C HIS A 393 19.76 -14.44 -7.19
N PRO A 394 20.10 -13.22 -7.65
CA PRO A 394 19.12 -12.31 -8.23
C PRO A 394 18.31 -12.93 -9.37
N ARG A 395 17.04 -12.53 -9.49
CA ARG A 395 16.04 -13.14 -10.40
C ARG A 395 16.47 -13.25 -11.86
N PHE A 396 17.16 -12.23 -12.36
CA PHE A 396 17.57 -12.14 -13.76
C PHE A 396 18.95 -12.75 -14.04
N TRP A 397 19.66 -13.21 -13.01
CA TRP A 397 20.88 -13.98 -13.20
C TRP A 397 20.54 -15.38 -13.68
N ARG A 398 21.40 -15.90 -14.54
CA ARG A 398 21.30 -17.23 -15.11
C ARG A 398 22.61 -17.95 -14.85
N ARG A 399 22.50 -19.21 -14.45
CA ARG A 399 23.64 -20.03 -14.07
C ARG A 399 23.59 -21.36 -14.82
N ALA A 400 24.68 -21.69 -15.49
CA ALA A 400 24.92 -22.98 -16.11
C ALA A 400 26.28 -23.52 -15.64
N GLY A 401 26.26 -24.36 -14.59
CA GLY A 401 27.48 -24.74 -13.88
C GLY A 401 28.13 -23.53 -13.22
N ASP A 402 29.36 -23.20 -13.60
CA ASP A 402 30.08 -22.01 -13.10
C ASP A 402 29.98 -20.80 -14.04
N ALA A 403 29.30 -20.93 -15.18
CA ALA A 403 29.07 -19.83 -16.10
C ALA A 403 27.82 -19.03 -15.71
N TRP A 404 27.97 -17.71 -15.68
CA TRP A 404 26.92 -16.74 -15.40
C TRP A 404 26.55 -15.94 -16.65
N SER A 405 25.26 -15.68 -16.81
CA SER A 405 24.71 -14.74 -17.79
C SER A 405 23.62 -13.89 -17.14
N LEU A 406 23.28 -12.78 -17.78
CA LEU A 406 22.21 -11.89 -17.37
C LEU A 406 21.07 -11.94 -18.40
N ARG A 407 19.86 -12.18 -17.92
CA ARG A 407 18.62 -12.01 -18.70
C ARG A 407 18.36 -10.52 -18.91
N THR A 408 18.24 -10.08 -20.16
CA THR A 408 17.77 -8.75 -20.57
C THR A 408 16.35 -8.87 -21.14
N LEU A 409 15.75 -7.78 -21.64
CA LEU A 409 14.37 -7.77 -22.15
C LEU A 409 14.06 -8.94 -23.10
N ALA A 410 14.89 -9.13 -24.13
CA ALA A 410 14.70 -10.17 -25.13
C ALA A 410 15.87 -11.16 -25.26
N ASN A 411 17.02 -10.89 -24.64
CA ASN A 411 18.25 -11.68 -24.81
C ASN A 411 18.81 -12.21 -23.48
N GLU A 412 19.76 -13.12 -23.56
CA GLU A 412 20.71 -13.40 -22.48
C GLU A 412 22.12 -13.00 -22.95
N VAL A 413 22.83 -12.25 -22.11
CA VAL A 413 24.19 -11.79 -22.41
C VAL A 413 25.18 -12.39 -21.39
N PRO A 414 26.46 -12.61 -21.77
CA PRO A 414 27.47 -12.96 -20.77
C PRO A 414 27.47 -11.94 -19.63
N MET A 415 27.64 -12.40 -18.38
CA MET A 415 27.45 -11.56 -17.20
C MET A 415 28.21 -10.23 -17.31
N PRO A 416 27.51 -9.07 -17.34
CA PRO A 416 28.14 -7.77 -17.33
C PRO A 416 28.46 -7.37 -15.89
N TRP A 417 29.70 -7.61 -15.48
CA TRP A 417 30.11 -7.51 -14.07
C TRP A 417 30.07 -6.09 -13.50
N ASP A 418 30.13 -5.06 -14.36
CA ASP A 418 30.06 -3.64 -14.01
C ASP A 418 28.67 -3.02 -14.18
N TRP A 419 27.66 -3.77 -14.59
CA TRP A 419 26.28 -3.29 -14.59
C TRP A 419 25.70 -3.37 -13.19
N PRO A 420 24.67 -2.57 -12.84
CA PRO A 420 24.03 -2.66 -11.53
C PRO A 420 23.39 -4.04 -11.33
N ALA A 421 23.47 -4.53 -10.10
CA ALA A 421 22.71 -5.70 -9.67
C ALA A 421 21.23 -5.32 -9.51
N GLU A 422 20.36 -6.05 -10.20
CA GLU A 422 18.91 -5.86 -10.12
C GLU A 422 18.29 -6.88 -9.17
N VAL A 423 17.71 -6.39 -8.08
CA VAL A 423 17.24 -7.18 -6.92
C VAL A 423 15.91 -6.62 -6.39
N ASN A 424 15.25 -7.33 -5.48
CA ASN A 424 14.18 -6.75 -4.68
C ASN A 424 14.71 -6.01 -3.44
N GLN A 425 13.82 -5.35 -2.69
CA GLN A 425 14.22 -4.52 -1.56
C GLN A 425 14.79 -5.35 -0.40
N LEU A 426 14.23 -6.55 -0.15
CA LEU A 426 14.67 -7.46 0.91
C LEU A 426 16.11 -7.96 0.68
N GLU A 427 16.43 -8.30 -0.56
CA GLU A 427 17.80 -8.64 -1.00
C GLU A 427 18.74 -7.43 -0.84
N GLY A 428 18.26 -6.22 -1.17
CA GLY A 428 19.01 -4.98 -1.00
C GLY A 428 19.34 -4.66 0.47
N GLU A 429 18.38 -4.85 1.36
CA GLU A 429 18.58 -4.74 2.81
C GLU A 429 19.63 -5.75 3.31
N ALA A 430 19.49 -7.02 2.93
CA ALA A 430 20.41 -8.08 3.32
C ALA A 430 21.84 -7.83 2.83
N PHE A 431 21.98 -7.35 1.58
CA PHE A 431 23.26 -6.93 1.04
C PHE A 431 23.88 -5.79 1.87
N CYS A 432 23.10 -4.77 2.24
CA CYS A 432 23.60 -3.66 3.05
C CYS A 432 24.09 -4.14 4.42
N ASN A 433 23.36 -5.04 5.08
CA ASN A 433 23.75 -5.62 6.36
C ASN A 433 25.04 -6.43 6.26
N TRP A 434 25.19 -7.25 5.21
CA TRP A 434 26.44 -7.95 4.92
C TRP A 434 27.59 -6.98 4.67
N LYS A 435 27.39 -5.97 3.83
CA LYS A 435 28.43 -4.99 3.49
C LYS A 435 28.84 -4.16 4.71
N ALA A 436 27.90 -3.86 5.60
CA ALA A 436 28.17 -3.20 6.88
C ALA A 436 29.14 -4.02 7.75
N GLU A 437 28.94 -5.34 7.84
CA GLU A 437 29.86 -6.24 8.53
C GLU A 437 31.25 -6.26 7.88
N GLN A 438 31.32 -6.27 6.53
CA GLN A 438 32.59 -6.26 5.82
C GLN A 438 33.38 -4.96 6.00
N LEU A 439 32.71 -3.81 6.04
CA LEU A 439 33.36 -2.50 6.14
C LEU A 439 33.50 -2.00 7.59
N GLY A 440 32.83 -2.64 8.56
CA GLY A 440 32.84 -2.21 9.96
C GLY A 440 32.13 -0.87 10.21
N VAL A 441 31.25 -0.46 9.31
CA VAL A 441 30.43 0.77 9.41
C VAL A 441 28.97 0.45 9.15
N PRO A 442 28.01 1.13 9.79
CA PRO A 442 26.60 0.85 9.57
C PRO A 442 26.18 1.30 8.17
N LEU A 443 25.65 0.37 7.37
CA LEU A 443 25.14 0.65 6.03
C LEU A 443 23.67 0.26 5.91
N ARG A 444 22.94 1.00 5.09
CA ARG A 444 21.54 0.72 4.75
C ARG A 444 21.18 1.31 3.40
N LEU A 445 19.98 1.00 2.92
CA LEU A 445 19.37 1.71 1.79
C LEU A 445 19.07 3.18 2.19
N PRO A 446 19.07 4.13 1.23
CA PRO A 446 18.77 5.53 1.49
C PRO A 446 17.31 5.74 1.90
N THR A 447 17.06 6.80 2.66
CA THR A 447 15.72 7.39 2.80
C THR A 447 15.34 8.19 1.54
N GLU A 448 14.05 8.48 1.35
CA GLU A 448 13.57 9.41 0.31
C GLU A 448 14.29 10.76 0.41
N GLU A 449 14.45 11.30 1.62
CA GLU A 449 15.10 12.58 1.88
C GLU A 449 16.60 12.56 1.56
N GLU A 450 17.33 11.50 1.94
CA GLU A 450 18.76 11.36 1.59
C GLU A 450 18.97 11.23 0.10
N TYR A 451 18.11 10.45 -0.59
CA TYR A 451 18.17 10.36 -2.05
C TYR A 451 17.87 11.70 -2.71
N LEU A 452 16.85 12.43 -2.25
CA LEU A 452 16.54 13.76 -2.79
C LEU A 452 17.67 14.74 -2.52
N ARG A 453 18.33 14.67 -1.37
CA ARG A 453 19.54 15.45 -1.08
C ARG A 453 20.70 15.12 -2.01
N LEU A 454 20.89 13.83 -2.34
CA LEU A 454 21.85 13.40 -3.34
C LEU A 454 21.48 13.93 -4.74
N ARG A 455 20.20 13.87 -5.11
CA ARG A 455 19.66 14.41 -6.37
C ARG A 455 19.76 15.93 -6.46
N ASP A 456 19.74 16.64 -5.34
CA ASP A 456 19.99 18.09 -5.28
C ASP A 456 21.42 18.47 -5.73
N LEU A 457 22.35 17.50 -5.79
CA LEU A 457 23.69 17.69 -6.35
C LEU A 457 23.72 17.64 -7.88
N LEU A 458 22.61 17.34 -8.57
CA LEU A 458 22.50 17.33 -10.03
C LEU A 458 21.89 18.65 -10.54
N PRO A 459 22.67 19.66 -10.99
CA PRO A 459 22.11 20.92 -11.47
C PRO A 459 21.16 20.73 -12.66
N ALA A 460 21.44 19.73 -13.50
CA ALA A 460 20.67 19.40 -14.70
C ALA A 460 19.26 18.80 -14.42
N ASP A 461 18.91 18.54 -13.16
CA ASP A 461 17.66 17.87 -12.78
C ASP A 461 16.94 18.51 -11.59
N GLN A 462 17.25 19.77 -11.28
CA GLN A 462 16.62 20.51 -10.16
C GLN A 462 15.14 20.87 -10.38
N GLN A 463 14.58 20.57 -11.56
CA GLN A 463 13.20 20.88 -11.96
C GLN A 463 12.77 22.31 -11.61
N THR A 464 13.65 23.27 -11.90
CA THR A 464 13.37 24.72 -11.85
C THR A 464 13.03 25.30 -13.22
N SER A 465 13.09 24.48 -14.27
CA SER A 465 12.78 24.87 -15.64
C SER A 465 11.32 24.52 -15.99
N ALA A 466 10.74 25.33 -16.88
CA ALA A 466 9.35 25.22 -17.32
C ALA A 466 8.99 23.89 -18.02
N HIS A 467 9.95 22.99 -18.31
CA HIS A 467 9.72 21.80 -19.15
C HIS A 467 10.31 20.52 -18.57
N GLY A 468 9.44 19.63 -18.06
CA GLY A 468 9.73 18.21 -17.90
C GLY A 468 10.98 17.87 -17.06
N PRO A 469 11.61 16.70 -17.31
CA PRO A 469 12.94 16.45 -16.79
C PRO A 469 13.87 17.56 -17.31
N ALA A 470 14.62 18.22 -16.43
CA ALA A 470 15.23 19.53 -16.72
C ALA A 470 16.38 19.50 -17.74
N TRP A 471 16.60 18.37 -18.43
CA TRP A 471 17.66 18.16 -19.41
C TRP A 471 17.17 18.13 -20.87
N GLU A 472 18.02 18.60 -21.79
CA GLU A 472 17.78 18.55 -23.23
C GLU A 472 17.71 17.11 -23.76
N ARG A 473 16.79 16.84 -24.69
CA ARG A 473 16.67 15.51 -25.32
C ARG A 473 17.98 15.11 -26.01
N GLY A 474 18.44 13.90 -25.75
CA GLY A 474 19.71 13.36 -26.25
C GLY A 474 20.91 13.68 -25.35
N SER A 475 20.71 14.37 -24.23
CA SER A 475 21.73 14.62 -23.20
C SER A 475 21.20 14.30 -21.80
N PRO A 476 20.75 13.05 -21.54
CA PRO A 476 20.21 12.69 -20.24
C PRO A 476 21.31 12.63 -19.16
N PRO A 477 20.99 12.99 -17.90
CA PRO A 477 21.94 12.92 -16.77
C PRO A 477 22.23 11.48 -16.31
N GLY A 478 21.53 10.50 -16.88
CA GLY A 478 21.67 9.08 -16.61
C GLY A 478 20.96 8.25 -17.69
N ASN A 479 21.02 6.92 -17.61
CA ASN A 479 20.28 6.06 -18.52
C ASN A 479 18.80 6.03 -18.13
N VAL A 480 17.99 6.96 -18.64
CA VAL A 480 16.57 7.13 -18.29
C VAL A 480 15.78 7.59 -19.52
N ASN A 481 14.46 7.52 -19.47
CA ASN A 481 13.56 8.01 -20.51
C ASN A 481 13.75 7.31 -21.88
N LEU A 482 14.33 6.10 -21.89
CA LEU A 482 14.76 5.39 -23.09
C LEU A 482 15.68 6.22 -24.01
N GLU A 483 16.41 7.20 -23.47
CA GLU A 483 17.34 8.03 -24.25
C GLU A 483 18.71 7.36 -24.45
N GLY A 484 19.04 6.37 -23.61
CA GLY A 484 20.22 5.51 -23.74
C GLY A 484 19.88 4.17 -24.35
N TRP A 485 19.57 3.19 -23.50
CA TRP A 485 19.29 1.81 -23.90
C TRP A 485 18.07 1.23 -23.17
N SER A 486 17.56 0.10 -23.66
CA SER A 486 16.49 -0.69 -23.01
C SER A 486 17.04 -1.79 -22.12
N SER A 487 18.18 -1.51 -21.49
CA SER A 487 18.82 -2.31 -20.46
C SER A 487 19.64 -1.40 -19.56
N ALA A 488 20.10 -1.94 -18.44
CA ALA A 488 21.13 -1.28 -17.65
C ALA A 488 22.42 -1.06 -18.47
N CYS A 489 23.29 -0.20 -17.98
CA CYS A 489 24.63 0.08 -18.51
C CYS A 489 25.68 0.04 -17.38
N PRO A 490 27.00 0.13 -17.70
CA PRO A 490 28.04 0.16 -16.68
C PRO A 490 27.81 1.28 -15.66
N VAL A 491 27.98 0.99 -14.37
CA VAL A 491 27.72 1.94 -13.28
C VAL A 491 28.67 3.15 -13.27
N ASP A 492 29.75 3.08 -14.03
CA ASP A 492 30.75 4.13 -14.23
C ASP A 492 30.54 4.91 -15.54
N HIS A 493 29.42 4.71 -16.24
CA HIS A 493 29.13 5.38 -17.52
C HIS A 493 28.61 6.81 -17.33
N PHE A 494 27.63 7.01 -16.45
CA PHE A 494 27.04 8.33 -16.16
C PHE A 494 27.53 8.82 -14.81
N VAL A 495 28.66 9.52 -14.79
CA VAL A 495 29.25 10.11 -13.59
C VAL A 495 29.12 11.63 -13.64
N ASP A 496 28.47 12.21 -12.63
CA ASP A 496 28.24 13.65 -12.57
C ASP A 496 29.44 14.39 -11.93
N ALA A 497 29.38 15.73 -11.89
CA ALA A 497 30.45 16.58 -11.40
C ALA A 497 30.77 16.39 -9.90
N SER A 498 29.83 15.89 -9.10
CA SER A 498 30.03 15.51 -7.70
C SER A 498 30.76 14.16 -7.54
N GLY A 499 30.96 13.42 -8.64
CA GLY A 499 31.69 12.15 -8.69
C GLY A 499 30.83 10.91 -8.44
N PHE A 500 29.54 11.06 -8.16
CA PHE A 500 28.59 9.96 -8.08
C PHE A 500 28.20 9.49 -9.49
N GLY A 501 27.98 8.18 -9.64
CA GLY A 501 27.44 7.61 -10.87
C GLY A 501 25.97 7.23 -10.72
N ASP A 502 25.14 7.39 -11.76
CA ASP A 502 23.73 6.96 -11.80
C ASP A 502 22.88 7.47 -10.61
N ILE A 503 22.90 8.78 -10.31
CA ILE A 503 21.96 9.34 -9.32
C ILE A 503 20.51 9.25 -9.85
N VAL A 504 20.31 9.36 -11.17
CA VAL A 504 19.03 9.18 -11.87
C VAL A 504 19.21 8.11 -12.95
N GLY A 505 18.19 7.27 -13.14
CA GLY A 505 18.19 6.24 -14.17
C GLY A 505 19.15 5.08 -13.89
N ASN A 506 19.47 4.37 -14.96
CA ASN A 506 20.02 3.04 -15.01
C ASN A 506 19.06 2.02 -14.40
N VAL A 507 18.92 2.01 -13.08
CA VAL A 507 17.90 1.24 -12.36
C VAL A 507 17.35 2.08 -11.22
N TRP A 508 16.10 1.84 -10.84
CA TRP A 508 15.53 2.39 -9.63
C TRP A 508 16.40 2.05 -8.42
N GLN A 509 16.42 2.92 -7.42
CA GLN A 509 17.16 2.72 -6.18
C GLN A 509 16.19 2.37 -5.06
N HIS A 510 16.39 1.22 -4.43
CA HIS A 510 15.58 0.81 -3.28
C HIS A 510 15.77 1.77 -2.10
N SER A 511 14.68 2.02 -1.36
CA SER A 511 14.68 2.88 -0.17
C SER A 511 14.24 2.12 1.07
N VAL A 512 14.66 2.59 2.24
CA VAL A 512 14.05 2.20 3.53
C VAL A 512 12.75 2.95 3.83
N THR A 513 12.44 4.02 3.10
CA THR A 513 11.26 4.85 3.34
C THR A 513 10.00 4.10 2.89
N PRO A 514 9.02 3.86 3.78
CA PRO A 514 7.71 3.35 3.37
C PRO A 514 6.96 4.41 2.56
N ILE A 515 6.08 3.97 1.67
CA ILE A 515 5.19 4.90 0.96
C ILE A 515 4.09 5.40 1.90
N ASP A 516 3.85 6.71 1.83
CA ASP A 516 2.88 7.40 2.67
C ASP A 516 2.42 8.70 2.01
N GLY A 517 1.24 9.18 2.40
CA GLY A 517 0.69 10.47 1.99
C GLY A 517 1.39 11.62 2.70
N PHE A 518 1.63 12.72 1.98
CA PHE A 518 2.05 13.96 2.61
C PHE A 518 0.96 14.53 3.52
N PRO A 519 1.30 15.41 4.49
CA PRO A 519 0.28 16.16 5.22
C PRO A 519 -0.68 16.87 4.25
N GLY A 520 -1.98 16.69 4.46
CA GLY A 520 -3.02 17.22 3.56
C GLY A 520 -3.21 16.42 2.26
N PHE A 521 -2.63 15.22 2.15
CA PHE A 521 -2.82 14.32 1.00
C PHE A 521 -4.30 14.12 0.68
N LYS A 522 -4.63 14.22 -0.60
CA LYS A 522 -5.96 13.97 -1.15
C LYS A 522 -5.80 13.22 -2.45
N THR A 523 -6.61 12.18 -2.61
CA THR A 523 -6.68 11.44 -3.86
C THR A 523 -7.24 12.29 -5.00
N HIS A 524 -7.01 11.85 -6.23
CA HIS A 524 -7.74 12.41 -7.36
C HIS A 524 -9.16 11.81 -7.39
N PRO A 525 -10.26 12.61 -7.50
CA PRO A 525 -11.63 12.10 -7.43
C PRO A 525 -12.00 11.06 -8.50
N LEU A 526 -11.27 11.07 -9.62
CA LEU A 526 -11.45 10.10 -10.70
C LEU A 526 -10.51 8.88 -10.61
N TYR A 527 -9.61 8.82 -9.63
CA TYR A 527 -8.68 7.71 -9.44
C TYR A 527 -8.28 7.57 -7.96
N GLU A 528 -9.27 7.26 -7.12
CA GLU A 528 -9.12 7.26 -5.66
C GLU A 528 -8.21 6.14 -5.12
N ASP A 529 -8.11 5.04 -5.86
CA ASP A 529 -7.40 3.81 -5.51
C ASP A 529 -6.00 3.71 -6.11
N PHE A 530 -5.47 4.78 -6.72
CA PHE A 530 -4.13 4.77 -7.32
C PHE A 530 -3.02 4.57 -6.28
N THR A 531 -2.98 5.42 -5.23
CA THR A 531 -1.91 5.38 -4.23
C THR A 531 -2.35 4.73 -2.92
N THR A 532 -3.56 5.02 -2.47
CA THR A 532 -3.97 4.72 -1.08
C THR A 532 -3.90 3.26 -0.67
N PRO A 533 -4.10 2.26 -1.56
CA PRO A 533 -3.89 0.88 -1.17
C PRO A 533 -2.46 0.65 -0.68
N THR A 534 -1.46 1.33 -1.25
CA THR A 534 -0.04 1.13 -0.93
C THR A 534 0.37 1.65 0.45
N PHE A 535 -0.48 2.44 1.13
CA PHE A 535 -0.23 2.97 2.48
C PHE A 535 -0.46 1.94 3.59
N ASP A 536 0.14 0.76 3.43
CA ASP A 536 -0.10 -0.43 4.27
C ASP A 536 1.10 -0.82 5.14
N GLY A 537 2.25 -0.15 4.98
CA GLY A 537 3.50 -0.43 5.71
C GLY A 537 4.35 -1.58 5.15
N PHE A 538 3.87 -2.27 4.12
CA PHE A 538 4.58 -3.35 3.44
C PHE A 538 5.20 -2.90 2.11
N HIS A 539 4.80 -1.73 1.63
CA HIS A 539 5.37 -1.09 0.44
C HIS A 539 6.56 -0.19 0.82
N ALA A 540 7.65 -0.32 0.08
CA ALA A 540 8.82 0.54 0.19
C ALA A 540 8.97 1.39 -1.07
N ARG A 541 9.47 2.62 -0.90
CA ARG A 541 9.75 3.51 -2.01
C ARG A 541 10.87 2.98 -2.89
N ILE A 542 10.71 3.22 -4.19
CA ILE A 542 11.79 3.10 -5.17
C ILE A 542 12.03 4.48 -5.78
N LEU A 543 13.30 4.84 -6.00
CA LEU A 543 13.71 6.22 -6.28
C LEU A 543 14.53 6.33 -7.58
N GLY A 544 14.31 7.41 -8.35
CA GLY A 544 15.20 7.81 -9.44
C GLY A 544 14.96 7.26 -10.84
N GLY A 545 13.98 6.38 -11.05
CA GLY A 545 13.70 5.81 -12.37
C GLY A 545 14.71 4.75 -12.83
N SER A 546 14.30 3.95 -13.81
CA SER A 546 15.16 3.02 -14.55
C SER A 546 15.40 3.48 -15.99
N PHE A 547 16.18 2.69 -16.74
CA PHE A 547 16.41 2.89 -18.18
C PHE A 547 15.14 2.99 -19.03
N ILE A 548 14.02 2.38 -18.59
CA ILE A 548 12.74 2.37 -19.31
C ILE A 548 11.66 3.26 -18.67
N SER A 549 11.95 3.83 -17.50
CA SER A 549 11.10 4.84 -16.86
C SER A 549 10.98 6.08 -17.74
N THR A 550 9.75 6.52 -18.03
CA THR A 550 9.45 7.69 -18.87
C THR A 550 8.36 8.54 -18.24
N GLY A 551 8.39 9.85 -18.52
CA GLY A 551 7.42 10.80 -18.01
C GLY A 551 7.29 10.81 -16.48
N ALA A 552 6.06 10.92 -15.97
CA ALA A 552 5.76 10.86 -14.54
C ALA A 552 6.06 9.48 -13.93
N ASN A 553 6.25 8.44 -14.74
CA ASN A 553 6.79 7.15 -14.29
C ASN A 553 8.32 7.18 -14.22
N GLY A 554 8.86 7.89 -13.21
CA GLY A 554 10.28 7.78 -12.82
C GLY A 554 11.26 8.73 -13.49
N ALA A 555 10.91 9.38 -14.61
CA ALA A 555 11.79 10.35 -15.26
C ALA A 555 11.73 11.75 -14.60
N LEU A 556 10.63 12.09 -13.93
CA LEU A 556 10.49 13.35 -13.18
C LEU A 556 11.09 13.25 -11.76
N ARG A 557 11.43 14.39 -11.14
CA ARG A 557 12.02 14.48 -9.80
C ARG A 557 11.11 14.04 -8.69
N ASP A 558 9.90 14.57 -8.70
CA ASP A 558 8.99 14.44 -7.57
C ASP A 558 8.13 13.17 -7.65
N ASN A 559 8.47 12.23 -8.55
CA ASN A 559 7.77 10.96 -8.68
C ASN A 559 7.79 10.17 -7.37
N ARG A 560 6.67 9.53 -7.03
CA ARG A 560 6.59 8.67 -5.84
C ARG A 560 5.96 7.33 -6.14
N TYR A 561 6.82 6.35 -6.42
CA TYR A 561 6.42 4.95 -6.60
C TYR A 561 6.90 4.08 -5.46
N ALA A 562 6.14 3.01 -5.25
CA ALA A 562 6.39 2.03 -4.22
C ALA A 562 5.90 0.66 -4.69
N PHE A 563 6.56 -0.38 -4.19
CA PHE A 563 6.17 -1.76 -4.43
C PHE A 563 6.32 -2.57 -3.15
N ARG A 564 5.61 -3.69 -3.07
CA ARG A 564 5.91 -4.74 -2.07
C ARG A 564 7.41 -5.03 -2.09
N ARG A 565 8.01 -5.10 -0.90
CA ARG A 565 9.48 -5.26 -0.75
C ARG A 565 10.06 -6.47 -1.48
N HIS A 566 9.26 -7.50 -1.71
CA HIS A 566 9.67 -8.73 -2.39
C HIS A 566 9.46 -8.73 -3.93
N PHE A 567 8.84 -7.69 -4.50
CA PHE A 567 8.65 -7.60 -5.95
C PHE A 567 9.92 -7.22 -6.69
N TYR A 568 10.13 -7.84 -7.84
CA TYR A 568 11.19 -7.46 -8.76
C TYR A 568 10.72 -6.33 -9.67
N GLN A 569 11.53 -5.28 -9.74
CA GLN A 569 11.43 -4.19 -10.71
C GLN A 569 12.78 -4.03 -11.40
N HIS A 570 12.91 -3.07 -12.31
CA HIS A 570 14.23 -2.61 -12.78
C HIS A 570 14.93 -1.78 -11.69
N ALA A 571 15.22 -2.42 -10.56
CA ALA A 571 15.66 -1.78 -9.32
C ALA A 571 16.91 -2.45 -8.74
N GLY A 572 17.83 -1.64 -8.22
CA GLY A 572 19.08 -2.04 -7.60
C GLY A 572 19.37 -1.27 -6.31
N ILE A 573 20.64 -1.26 -5.93
CA ILE A 573 21.06 -0.82 -4.60
C ILE A 573 22.00 0.38 -4.73
N ARG A 574 21.67 1.46 -4.02
CA ARG A 574 22.64 2.42 -3.49
C ARG A 574 22.63 2.26 -1.99
N TYR A 575 23.81 2.20 -1.36
CA TYR A 575 23.89 2.15 0.11
C TYR A 575 24.43 3.46 0.66
N VAL A 576 23.98 3.80 1.86
CA VAL A 576 24.42 4.97 2.62
C VAL A 576 24.97 4.54 3.97
N GLU A 577 25.95 5.28 4.48
CA GLU A 577 26.46 5.13 5.83
C GLU A 577 25.50 5.81 6.81
N GLY A 578 24.90 5.03 7.70
CA GLY A 578 23.94 5.54 8.65
C GLY A 578 23.34 4.45 9.54
N ALA A 579 22.93 4.84 10.75
CA ALA A 579 22.19 3.97 11.65
C ALA A 579 20.85 3.52 11.02
N PRO A 580 20.28 2.39 11.48
CA PRO A 580 18.93 1.98 11.09
C PRO A 580 17.91 3.10 11.30
N VAL A 581 17.03 3.29 10.32
CA VAL A 581 15.92 4.25 10.42
C VAL A 581 14.71 3.52 10.98
N PRO A 582 14.05 4.03 12.04
CA PRO A 582 12.79 3.45 12.50
C PRO A 582 11.77 3.47 11.35
N GLN A 583 11.25 2.30 10.97
CA GLN A 583 10.13 2.25 10.03
C GLN A 583 8.88 2.82 10.72
N CYS A 584 8.53 4.05 10.37
CA CYS A 584 7.35 4.72 10.89
C CYS A 584 6.22 4.67 9.86
N ALA A 585 5.79 3.46 9.48
CA ALA A 585 4.52 3.31 8.78
C ALA A 585 3.40 3.51 9.80
N VAL A 586 2.56 4.52 9.57
CA VAL A 586 1.29 4.67 10.32
C VAL A 586 0.18 4.28 9.37
N PRO A 587 -0.13 2.98 9.27
CA PRO A 587 -1.18 2.53 8.38
C PRO A 587 -2.51 3.16 8.81
N TYR A 588 -3.36 3.39 7.81
CA TYR A 588 -4.74 3.79 8.05
C TYR A 588 -5.47 2.63 8.73
N GLU A 589 -6.13 2.93 9.86
CA GLU A 589 -7.09 2.01 10.44
C GLU A 589 -8.28 1.84 9.48
N SER A 590 -8.75 0.60 9.34
CA SER A 590 -9.79 0.20 8.39
C SER A 590 -10.93 -0.58 9.05
N ASP A 591 -10.78 -1.01 10.30
CA ASP A 591 -11.88 -1.57 11.09
C ASP A 591 -12.96 -0.51 11.29
N ARG A 592 -14.18 -0.81 10.81
CA ARG A 592 -15.28 0.16 10.77
C ARG A 592 -15.69 0.64 12.15
N ASP A 593 -15.61 -0.22 13.18
CA ASP A 593 -15.99 0.15 14.54
C ASP A 593 -14.96 1.11 15.14
N ILE A 594 -13.66 0.83 14.95
CA ILE A 594 -12.58 1.70 15.43
C ILE A 594 -12.62 3.03 14.68
N CYS A 595 -12.78 3.02 13.35
CA CYS A 595 -12.87 4.24 12.53
C CYS A 595 -14.06 5.12 12.94
N SER A 596 -15.23 4.50 13.17
CA SER A 596 -16.43 5.20 13.65
C SER A 596 -16.22 5.82 15.03
N SER A 597 -15.56 5.11 15.94
CA SER A 597 -15.16 5.62 17.26
C SER A 597 -14.19 6.81 17.12
N LEU A 598 -13.11 6.68 16.34
CA LEU A 598 -12.17 7.77 16.11
C LEU A 598 -12.86 9.01 15.52
N ARG A 599 -13.75 8.82 14.54
CA ARG A 599 -14.57 9.90 13.97
C ARG A 599 -15.43 10.57 15.03
N PHE A 600 -16.19 9.82 15.81
CA PHE A 600 -17.06 10.36 16.86
C PHE A 600 -16.29 11.16 17.91
N HIS A 601 -15.07 10.70 18.25
CA HIS A 601 -14.25 11.32 19.28
C HIS A 601 -13.48 12.54 18.79
N PHE A 602 -12.94 12.55 17.57
CA PHE A 602 -12.01 13.59 17.12
C PHE A 602 -12.60 14.56 16.09
N HIS A 603 -13.66 14.19 15.36
CA HIS A 603 -14.26 15.09 14.37
C HIS A 603 -15.35 15.96 14.95
N VAL A 604 -15.37 17.22 14.50
CA VAL A 604 -16.52 18.10 14.67
C VAL A 604 -17.67 17.55 13.83
N ASN A 605 -18.76 17.15 14.49
CA ASN A 605 -19.92 16.66 13.78
C ASN A 605 -20.68 17.86 13.14
N PRO A 606 -21.03 17.79 11.84
CA PRO A 606 -21.66 18.91 11.15
C PRO A 606 -23.07 19.24 11.65
N LEU A 607 -23.78 18.30 12.31
CA LEU A 607 -25.12 18.54 12.86
C LEU A 607 -25.09 19.20 14.23
N THR A 608 -24.13 18.85 15.09
CA THR A 608 -24.02 19.42 16.44
C THR A 608 -23.06 20.60 16.51
N GLY A 609 -22.19 20.76 15.52
CA GLY A 609 -21.17 21.82 15.48
C GLY A 609 -20.00 21.59 16.47
N SER A 610 -19.93 20.43 17.12
CA SER A 610 -18.89 20.07 18.09
C SER A 610 -18.57 18.58 18.07
N ALA A 611 -17.43 18.20 18.63
CA ALA A 611 -17.12 16.82 18.98
C ALA A 611 -17.67 16.53 20.38
N TYR A 612 -18.63 15.61 20.51
CA TYR A 612 -19.32 15.35 21.77
C TYR A 612 -18.37 15.05 22.95
N PRO A 613 -17.32 14.20 22.80
CA PRO A 613 -16.39 13.94 23.91
C PRO A 613 -15.61 15.16 24.39
N ALA A 614 -15.28 16.11 23.50
CA ALA A 614 -14.65 17.36 23.91
C ALA A 614 -15.61 18.26 24.68
N GLU A 615 -16.88 18.29 24.28
CA GLU A 615 -17.95 19.00 25.00
C GLU A 615 -18.24 18.37 26.37
N LEU A 616 -18.21 17.04 26.45
CA LEU A 616 -18.36 16.31 27.71
C LEU A 616 -17.26 16.70 28.71
N ALA A 617 -16.00 16.78 28.28
CA ALA A 617 -14.90 17.24 29.13
C ALA A 617 -15.12 18.68 29.63
N LEU A 618 -15.59 19.58 28.76
CA LEU A 618 -15.94 20.95 29.13
C LEU A 618 -17.04 20.98 30.21
N ARG A 619 -18.11 20.19 30.05
CA ARG A 619 -19.19 20.08 31.05
C ARG A 619 -18.72 19.47 32.36
N THR A 620 -17.88 18.45 32.33
CA THR A 620 -17.27 17.86 33.53
C THR A 620 -16.50 18.91 34.34
N VAL A 621 -15.69 19.74 33.67
CA VAL A 621 -14.90 20.79 34.32
C VAL A 621 -15.78 21.91 34.86
N ALA A 622 -16.81 22.32 34.11
CA ALA A 622 -17.78 23.31 34.57
C ALA A 622 -18.48 22.86 35.86
N VAL A 623 -18.97 21.63 35.89
CA VAL A 623 -19.60 21.01 37.06
C VAL A 623 -18.64 20.96 38.25
N ALA A 624 -17.40 20.49 38.03
CA ALA A 624 -16.41 20.39 39.10
C ALA A 624 -16.10 21.78 39.70
N LYS A 625 -15.99 22.81 38.86
CA LYS A 625 -15.76 24.19 39.29
C LYS A 625 -16.95 24.76 40.07
N ASP A 626 -18.17 24.59 39.58
CA ASP A 626 -19.38 25.11 40.22
C ASP A 626 -19.63 24.49 41.60
N LEU A 627 -19.25 23.22 41.77
CA LEU A 627 -19.39 22.49 43.03
C LEU A 627 -18.15 22.57 43.94
N ASN A 628 -17.10 23.26 43.48
CA ASN A 628 -15.80 23.38 44.15
C ASN A 628 -15.15 22.02 44.45
N VAL A 629 -15.13 21.14 43.45
CA VAL A 629 -14.56 19.78 43.49
C VAL A 629 -13.24 19.79 42.72
N PRO A 630 -12.14 19.28 43.31
CA PRO A 630 -10.85 19.25 42.62
C PRO A 630 -10.87 18.27 41.44
N LEU A 631 -10.11 18.58 40.39
CA LEU A 631 -9.81 17.64 39.30
C LEU A 631 -8.51 16.86 39.59
N GLY A 632 -8.37 16.37 40.82
CA GLY A 632 -7.20 15.60 41.22
C GLY A 632 -7.20 14.25 40.50
N ARG A 633 -8.14 13.38 40.86
CA ARG A 633 -8.31 12.06 40.23
C ARG A 633 -9.68 11.94 39.59
N VAL A 634 -9.71 11.73 38.27
CA VAL A 634 -10.92 11.53 37.49
C VAL A 634 -10.97 10.10 36.94
N LEU A 635 -12.13 9.46 36.98
CA LEU A 635 -12.39 8.18 36.32
C LEU A 635 -13.37 8.40 35.17
N GLU A 636 -12.98 8.04 33.95
CA GLU A 636 -13.90 7.97 32.80
C GLU A 636 -14.20 6.49 32.49
N LEU A 637 -15.48 6.11 32.56
CA LEU A 637 -15.98 4.79 32.20
C LEU A 637 -16.47 4.79 30.76
N GLY A 638 -15.99 3.82 29.97
CA GLY A 638 -16.32 3.66 28.56
C GLY A 638 -15.70 4.75 27.68
N CYS A 639 -14.42 5.05 27.89
CA CYS A 639 -13.73 6.18 27.28
C CYS A 639 -13.64 6.10 25.75
N GLY A 640 -13.93 4.96 25.12
CA GLY A 640 -13.90 4.80 23.66
C GLY A 640 -12.52 5.14 23.11
N SER A 641 -12.45 6.08 22.16
CA SER A 641 -11.16 6.57 21.64
C SER A 641 -10.50 7.65 22.52
N GLY A 642 -11.11 8.02 23.65
CA GLY A 642 -10.41 8.70 24.74
C GLY A 642 -10.33 10.23 24.67
N ARG A 643 -11.03 10.88 23.72
CA ARG A 643 -10.95 12.35 23.58
C ARG A 643 -11.31 13.11 24.86
N THR A 644 -12.33 12.69 25.62
CA THR A 644 -12.68 13.35 26.90
C THR A 644 -11.51 13.33 27.87
N SER A 645 -10.93 12.14 28.10
CA SER A 645 -9.74 11.97 28.96
C SER A 645 -8.54 12.81 28.50
N VAL A 646 -8.29 12.88 27.19
CA VAL A 646 -7.24 13.71 26.60
C VAL A 646 -7.48 15.20 26.90
N GLU A 647 -8.71 15.69 26.78
CA GLU A 647 -9.04 17.09 27.08
C GLU A 647 -8.95 17.39 28.59
N LEU A 648 -9.48 16.51 29.44
CA LEU A 648 -9.45 16.66 30.90
C LEU A 648 -8.03 16.83 31.45
N SER A 649 -7.11 15.97 31.02
CA SER A 649 -5.71 16.06 31.45
C SER A 649 -4.95 17.15 30.69
N GLY A 650 -5.04 17.13 29.36
CA GLY A 650 -4.27 18.00 28.48
C GLY A 650 -4.68 19.47 28.59
N ARG A 651 -5.96 19.80 28.38
CA ARG A 651 -6.45 21.19 28.34
C ARG A 651 -6.80 21.72 29.72
N PHE A 652 -7.39 20.88 30.57
CA PHE A 652 -7.94 21.31 31.86
C PHE A 652 -7.07 20.94 33.07
N GLY A 653 -5.98 20.21 32.86
CA GLY A 653 -4.96 19.99 33.88
C GLY A 653 -5.39 19.06 35.02
N ALA A 654 -6.28 18.09 34.77
CA ALA A 654 -6.55 17.03 35.74
C ALA A 654 -5.26 16.25 36.06
N GLU A 655 -4.97 16.04 37.34
CA GLU A 655 -3.68 15.45 37.78
C GLU A 655 -3.54 13.97 37.36
N GLU A 656 -4.62 13.19 37.50
CA GLU A 656 -4.74 11.83 36.99
C GLU A 656 -6.14 11.61 36.39
N VAL A 657 -6.20 11.09 35.17
CA VAL A 657 -7.42 10.60 34.54
C VAL A 657 -7.25 9.11 34.26
N VAL A 658 -8.03 8.28 34.94
CA VAL A 658 -8.12 6.85 34.67
C VAL A 658 -9.19 6.63 33.61
N ALA A 659 -8.76 6.38 32.38
CA ALA A 659 -9.63 6.17 31.23
C ALA A 659 -9.86 4.68 31.03
N THR A 660 -11.09 4.21 31.22
CA THR A 660 -11.41 2.77 31.14
C THR A 660 -12.34 2.43 30.00
N ASP A 661 -12.11 1.28 29.37
CA ASP A 661 -13.01 0.73 28.35
C ASP A 661 -13.02 -0.80 28.43
N LEU A 662 -14.08 -1.41 27.88
CA LEU A 662 -14.22 -2.87 27.76
C LEU A 662 -13.11 -3.49 26.91
N SER A 663 -12.66 -2.76 25.89
CA SER A 663 -11.68 -3.26 24.94
C SER A 663 -10.60 -2.22 24.69
N ALA A 664 -9.34 -2.61 24.89
CA ALA A 664 -8.20 -1.72 24.63
C ALA A 664 -8.16 -1.21 23.18
N ARG A 665 -8.72 -1.96 22.23
CA ARG A 665 -8.74 -1.61 20.80
C ARG A 665 -9.28 -0.21 20.50
N PHE A 666 -10.20 0.32 21.31
CA PHE A 666 -10.80 1.63 21.05
C PHE A 666 -9.88 2.79 21.42
N PHE A 667 -9.12 2.69 22.52
CA PHE A 667 -8.21 3.75 22.98
C PHE A 667 -6.75 3.53 22.59
N GLU A 668 -6.35 2.32 22.18
CA GLU A 668 -4.95 1.98 21.91
C GLU A 668 -4.34 2.86 20.81
N HIS A 669 -5.12 3.18 19.78
CA HIS A 669 -4.71 4.13 18.74
C HIS A 669 -4.40 5.52 19.30
N THR A 670 -5.22 6.01 20.22
CA THR A 670 -4.99 7.29 20.89
C THR A 670 -3.77 7.20 21.82
N ALA A 671 -3.73 6.20 22.69
CA ALA A 671 -2.69 6.03 23.69
C ALA A 671 -1.30 5.82 23.06
N GLN A 672 -1.17 4.90 22.12
CA GLN A 672 0.11 4.49 21.55
C GLN A 672 0.53 5.34 20.36
N ARG A 673 -0.41 5.77 19.49
CA ARG A 673 -0.07 6.44 18.24
C ARG A 673 -0.26 7.96 18.29
N LEU A 674 -1.40 8.43 18.80
CA LEU A 674 -1.67 9.88 18.88
C LEU A 674 -0.89 10.56 20.02
N ILE A 675 -0.87 9.96 21.21
CA ILE A 675 -0.13 10.49 22.36
C ILE A 675 1.30 9.95 22.38
N GLY A 676 1.46 8.64 22.12
CA GLY A 676 2.77 8.00 21.95
C GLY A 676 3.45 8.33 20.61
N ALA A 677 4.44 7.53 20.22
CA ALA A 677 5.06 7.67 18.91
C ALA A 677 4.17 6.99 17.84
N PRO A 678 3.84 7.66 16.73
CA PRO A 678 4.52 8.85 16.17
C PRO A 678 3.74 10.17 16.28
N ALA A 679 2.95 10.35 17.33
CA ALA A 679 2.16 11.56 17.60
C ALA A 679 1.09 11.86 16.54
N ARG A 680 0.54 10.81 15.91
CA ARG A 680 -0.57 10.88 14.95
C ARG A 680 -1.33 9.57 14.86
N VAL A 681 -2.61 9.63 14.53
CA VAL A 681 -3.46 8.48 14.19
C VAL A 681 -4.14 8.74 12.85
N ARG A 682 -4.35 7.68 12.07
CA ARG A 682 -4.99 7.74 10.76
C ARG A 682 -6.04 6.66 10.61
N TRP A 683 -7.14 6.98 9.94
CA TRP A 683 -8.25 6.06 9.74
C TRP A 683 -9.07 6.42 8.50
N MET A 684 -9.95 5.49 8.09
CA MET A 684 -10.82 5.64 6.93
C MET A 684 -12.26 5.92 7.37
N ASN A 685 -12.85 7.02 6.90
CA ASN A 685 -14.26 7.32 7.11
C ASN A 685 -15.07 6.91 5.88
N VAL A 686 -16.08 6.07 6.03
CA VAL A 686 -17.02 5.81 4.92
C VAL A 686 -17.77 7.10 4.57
N VAL A 687 -17.76 7.45 3.29
CA VAL A 687 -18.42 8.64 2.72
C VAL A 687 -19.70 8.22 1.99
N GLU A 688 -19.64 7.21 1.12
CA GLU A 688 -20.75 6.67 0.34
C GLU A 688 -20.43 5.25 -0.16
N GLY A 689 -21.31 4.27 0.06
CA GLY A 689 -21.05 2.89 -0.38
C GLY A 689 -19.74 2.35 0.21
N ASP A 690 -18.80 1.99 -0.67
CA ASP A 690 -17.44 1.58 -0.31
C ASP A 690 -16.41 2.71 -0.44
N HIS A 691 -16.82 3.92 -0.85
CA HIS A 691 -15.94 5.09 -0.90
C HIS A 691 -15.61 5.59 0.50
N VAL A 692 -14.33 5.86 0.72
CA VAL A 692 -13.80 6.32 2.00
C VAL A 692 -13.01 7.62 1.85
N GLU A 693 -13.04 8.42 2.91
CA GLU A 693 -12.17 9.57 3.11
C GLU A 693 -11.04 9.15 4.07
N TYR A 694 -9.81 9.49 3.70
CA TYR A 694 -8.61 9.23 4.50
C TYR A 694 -8.37 10.39 5.46
N VAL A 695 -8.29 10.08 6.75
CA VAL A 695 -8.20 11.08 7.81
C VAL A 695 -6.90 10.91 8.59
N GLU A 696 -6.28 12.04 8.94
CA GLU A 696 -5.18 12.13 9.88
C GLU A 696 -5.55 13.07 11.03
N GLN A 697 -5.31 12.63 12.26
CA GLN A 697 -5.33 13.47 13.47
C GLN A 697 -3.92 13.52 14.02
N ARG A 698 -3.33 14.72 14.11
CA ARG A 698 -2.03 14.93 14.76
C ARG A 698 -2.22 15.37 16.19
N ALA A 699 -1.24 15.07 17.01
CA ALA A 699 -1.21 15.51 18.41
C ALA A 699 -1.18 17.04 18.51
N ASP A 700 -0.47 17.70 17.60
CA ASP A 700 -0.34 19.16 17.53
C ASP A 700 -1.67 19.87 17.24
N ASP A 701 -2.56 19.24 16.45
CA ASP A 701 -3.88 19.81 16.13
C ASP A 701 -4.80 19.88 17.38
N LEU A 702 -4.47 19.12 18.42
CA LEU A 702 -5.18 19.12 19.71
C LEU A 702 -4.56 20.07 20.73
N ALA A 703 -3.26 20.33 20.60
CA ALA A 703 -2.48 21.04 21.60
C ALA A 703 -2.92 22.50 21.72
N CYS A 704 -3.29 22.91 22.94
CA CYS A 704 -3.58 24.31 23.27
C CYS A 704 -2.33 25.10 23.71
N ASP A 705 -1.27 24.40 24.11
CA ASP A 705 0.02 24.94 24.52
C ASP A 705 1.11 23.86 24.43
N THR A 706 2.37 24.24 24.66
CA THR A 706 3.55 23.37 24.53
C THR A 706 3.59 22.21 25.53
N ASP A 707 2.92 22.34 26.68
CA ASP A 707 2.92 21.32 27.74
C ASP A 707 1.70 20.38 27.64
N PHE A 708 0.76 20.63 26.73
CA PHE A 708 -0.47 19.84 26.54
C PHE A 708 -0.19 18.33 26.46
N LEU A 709 0.68 17.91 25.53
CA LEU A 709 0.97 16.49 25.32
C LEU A 709 1.72 15.86 26.50
N LYS A 710 2.54 16.65 27.20
CA LYS A 710 3.22 16.20 28.40
C LYS A 710 2.21 15.92 29.50
N ARG A 711 1.25 16.83 29.72
CA ARG A 711 0.16 16.61 30.69
C ARG A 711 -0.63 15.36 30.36
N VAL A 712 -1.01 15.14 29.10
CA VAL A 712 -1.74 13.92 28.70
C VAL A 712 -0.92 12.64 28.94
N LYS A 713 0.38 12.65 28.60
CA LYS A 713 1.27 11.50 28.82
C LYS A 713 1.44 11.14 30.29
N ASP A 714 1.59 12.16 31.13
CA ASP A 714 1.87 11.99 32.55
C ASP A 714 0.57 11.74 33.35
N GLY A 715 -0.54 12.30 32.90
CA GLY A 715 -1.81 12.34 33.63
C GLY A 715 -2.86 11.31 33.18
N VAL A 716 -2.81 10.78 31.94
CA VAL A 716 -3.83 9.80 31.50
C VAL A 716 -3.33 8.37 31.64
N ARG A 717 -4.06 7.58 32.43
CA ARG A 717 -3.84 6.15 32.61
C ARG A 717 -4.94 5.36 31.89
N TRP A 718 -4.56 4.66 30.83
CA TRP A 718 -5.45 3.81 30.04
C TRP A 718 -5.59 2.41 30.65
N VAL A 719 -6.81 1.93 30.86
CA VAL A 719 -7.06 0.64 31.51
C VAL A 719 -8.20 -0.10 30.82
N GLN A 720 -7.93 -1.33 30.35
CA GLN A 720 -9.01 -2.22 29.95
C GLN A 720 -9.66 -2.84 31.19
N VAL A 721 -10.99 -2.76 31.30
CA VAL A 721 -11.78 -3.39 32.36
C VAL A 721 -12.79 -4.37 31.76
N PRO A 722 -12.94 -5.60 32.30
CA PRO A 722 -13.87 -6.58 31.76
C PRO A 722 -15.34 -6.24 32.04
N ASP A 723 -15.60 -5.41 33.05
CA ASP A 723 -16.93 -4.94 33.42
C ASP A 723 -16.85 -3.46 33.87
N PRO A 724 -17.57 -2.53 33.21
CA PRO A 724 -17.61 -1.12 33.61
C PRO A 724 -18.31 -0.89 34.95
N ALA A 725 -19.11 -1.85 35.41
CA ALA A 725 -19.82 -1.79 36.68
C ALA A 725 -18.91 -2.09 37.89
N GLU A 726 -17.82 -2.83 37.71
CA GLU A 726 -16.92 -3.23 38.79
C GLU A 726 -15.70 -2.31 38.90
N ILE A 727 -15.86 -1.21 39.65
CA ILE A 727 -14.72 -0.36 40.02
C ILE A 727 -13.97 -1.02 41.19
N ASP A 728 -12.84 -1.69 40.90
CA ASP A 728 -11.96 -2.25 41.93
C ASP A 728 -11.19 -1.13 42.65
N VAL A 729 -11.84 -0.51 43.65
CA VAL A 729 -11.26 0.57 44.46
C VAL A 729 -9.99 0.16 45.20
N ARG A 730 -9.72 -1.14 45.38
CA ARG A 730 -8.45 -1.60 45.99
C ARG A 730 -7.29 -1.46 45.00
N LYS A 731 -7.55 -1.64 43.70
CA LYS A 731 -6.54 -1.47 42.64
C LYS A 731 -6.46 -0.05 42.10
N MET A 732 -7.61 0.64 41.99
CA MET A 732 -7.71 1.93 41.32
C MET A 732 -7.79 3.12 42.30
N GLY A 733 -8.10 2.86 43.56
CA GLY A 733 -8.35 3.90 44.57
C GLY A 733 -9.70 4.60 44.37
N THR A 734 -9.83 5.79 44.96
CA THR A 734 -11.02 6.64 44.86
C THR A 734 -10.75 7.91 44.04
N PHE A 735 -11.83 8.52 43.56
CA PHE A 735 -11.83 9.59 42.57
C PHE A 735 -12.63 10.81 43.07
N ASP A 736 -12.20 12.00 42.67
CA ASP A 736 -12.93 13.24 42.94
C ASP A 736 -14.13 13.37 41.98
N VAL A 737 -13.97 12.90 40.75
CA VAL A 737 -15.00 12.88 39.71
C VAL A 737 -15.03 11.52 39.02
N VAL A 738 -16.23 10.94 38.84
CA VAL A 738 -16.48 9.74 38.02
C VAL A 738 -17.43 10.12 36.90
N VAL A 739 -17.09 9.80 35.66
CA VAL A 739 -17.86 10.11 34.45
C VAL A 739 -18.24 8.81 33.76
N ALA A 740 -19.54 8.54 33.63
CA ALA A 740 -20.12 7.44 32.86
C ALA A 740 -21.16 8.01 31.90
N ALA A 741 -20.69 8.83 30.96
CA ALA A 741 -21.52 9.67 30.11
C ALA A 741 -21.14 9.65 28.63
N GLN A 742 -20.28 8.72 28.21
CA GLN A 742 -20.20 8.38 26.79
C GLN A 742 -21.48 7.64 26.37
N PRO A 743 -21.95 7.83 25.13
CA PRO A 743 -23.17 7.16 24.68
C PRO A 743 -23.11 5.64 24.85
N GLN A 744 -24.22 5.06 25.28
CA GLN A 744 -24.42 3.62 25.49
C GLN A 744 -23.58 2.98 26.60
N VAL A 745 -22.83 3.74 27.40
CA VAL A 745 -22.08 3.17 28.53
C VAL A 745 -23.02 2.52 29.54
N LEU A 746 -24.08 3.20 29.96
CA LEU A 746 -25.06 2.64 30.90
C LEU A 746 -25.83 1.47 30.30
N SER A 747 -26.25 1.56 29.03
CA SER A 747 -27.03 0.51 28.38
C SER A 747 -26.27 -0.79 28.20
N ARG A 748 -24.95 -0.70 28.03
CA ARG A 748 -24.04 -1.83 27.92
C ARG A 748 -23.53 -2.37 29.25
N MET A 749 -23.80 -1.72 30.38
CA MET A 749 -23.42 -2.24 31.71
C MET A 749 -24.23 -3.50 32.03
N PRO A 750 -23.60 -4.67 32.26
CA PRO A 750 -24.33 -5.90 32.58
C PRO A 750 -25.23 -5.74 33.82
N ASP A 751 -24.67 -5.16 34.89
CA ASP A 751 -25.36 -4.90 36.17
C ASP A 751 -25.39 -3.40 36.51
N LEU A 752 -26.23 -2.64 35.81
CA LEU A 752 -26.43 -1.22 36.08
C LEU A 752 -26.94 -0.97 37.51
N ALA A 753 -27.85 -1.80 38.02
CA ALA A 753 -28.40 -1.65 39.38
C ALA A 753 -27.29 -1.84 40.44
N GLY A 754 -26.45 -2.86 40.28
CA GLY A 754 -25.28 -3.07 41.12
C GLY A 754 -24.28 -1.92 41.04
N PHE A 755 -24.01 -1.39 39.84
CA PHE A 755 -23.16 -0.22 39.66
C PHE A 755 -23.69 0.99 40.44
N LEU A 756 -24.96 1.36 40.28
CA LEU A 756 -25.56 2.51 40.97
C LEU A 756 -25.49 2.36 42.49
N ALA A 757 -25.79 1.16 42.99
CA ALA A 757 -25.71 0.87 44.43
C ALA A 757 -24.29 1.02 45.00
N HIS A 758 -23.25 0.73 44.20
CA HIS A 758 -21.85 0.70 44.68
C HIS A 758 -20.98 1.86 44.20
N ALA A 759 -21.44 2.73 43.29
CA ALA A 759 -20.65 3.85 42.74
C ALA A 759 -20.09 4.78 43.83
N HIS A 760 -20.81 4.91 44.95
CA HIS A 760 -20.38 5.68 46.12
C HIS A 760 -19.05 5.19 46.72
N THR A 761 -18.65 3.94 46.47
CA THR A 761 -17.37 3.41 46.95
C THR A 761 -16.18 4.00 46.20
N ALA A 762 -16.36 4.37 44.93
CA ALA A 762 -15.32 4.92 44.06
C ALA A 762 -15.24 6.45 44.12
N VAL A 763 -16.38 7.13 44.26
CA VAL A 763 -16.46 8.61 44.36
C VAL A 763 -16.10 9.04 45.77
N ARG A 764 -15.19 9.99 46.00
CA ARG A 764 -14.87 10.51 47.34
C ARG A 764 -16.05 11.27 47.97
N PRO A 765 -16.17 11.33 49.31
CA PRO A 765 -17.14 12.22 49.96
C PRO A 765 -17.02 13.66 49.43
N GLY A 766 -18.15 14.28 49.10
CA GLY A 766 -18.20 15.59 48.45
C GLY A 766 -17.85 15.61 46.95
N GLY A 767 -17.36 14.50 46.39
CA GLY A 767 -17.07 14.31 44.96
C GLY A 767 -18.31 14.08 44.11
N VAL A 768 -18.10 13.90 42.80
CA VAL A 768 -19.19 13.94 41.79
C VAL A 768 -19.22 12.69 40.92
N LEU A 769 -20.43 12.20 40.65
CA LEU A 769 -20.75 11.21 39.63
C LEU A 769 -21.56 11.88 38.51
N ILE A 770 -21.09 11.77 37.28
CA ILE A 770 -21.76 12.28 36.07
C ILE A 770 -22.24 11.09 35.25
N LEU A 771 -23.54 11.00 35.00
CA LEU A 771 -24.15 9.92 34.23
C LEU A 771 -24.81 10.47 32.98
N GLY A 772 -24.64 9.76 31.86
CA GLY A 772 -25.32 10.06 30.61
C GLY A 772 -26.29 8.93 30.26
N SER A 773 -27.58 9.28 30.13
CA SER A 773 -28.65 8.34 29.82
C SER A 773 -29.40 8.73 28.55
N THR A 774 -29.64 7.76 27.67
CA THR A 774 -30.56 7.89 26.53
C THR A 774 -31.92 7.26 26.81
N GLU A 775 -32.10 6.66 27.99
CA GLU A 775 -33.33 5.98 28.42
C GLU A 775 -33.72 4.80 27.49
N ASP A 776 -32.73 4.21 26.79
CA ASP A 776 -32.92 3.11 25.83
C ASP A 776 -33.16 1.75 26.53
N ARG A 777 -32.77 1.62 27.79
CA ARG A 777 -32.92 0.41 28.61
C ARG A 777 -33.62 0.74 29.92
N ALA A 778 -34.41 -0.22 30.41
CA ALA A 778 -35.00 -0.14 31.75
C ALA A 778 -33.90 0.05 32.81
N GLY A 779 -34.10 1.01 33.71
CA GLY A 779 -33.13 1.37 34.75
C GLY A 779 -32.31 2.63 34.45
N GLU A 780 -32.36 3.15 33.22
CA GLU A 780 -31.65 4.37 32.83
C GLU A 780 -32.48 5.65 32.94
N ASP A 781 -33.79 5.53 33.11
CA ASP A 781 -34.67 6.66 33.34
C ASP A 781 -34.32 7.38 34.66
N LEU A 782 -34.64 8.67 34.72
CA LEU A 782 -34.25 9.51 35.86
C LEU A 782 -34.79 8.98 37.20
N GLU A 783 -35.98 8.35 37.23
CA GLU A 783 -36.56 7.81 38.46
C GLU A 783 -35.76 6.58 38.94
N SER A 784 -35.38 5.69 38.03
CA SER A 784 -34.52 4.54 38.34
C SER A 784 -33.12 4.96 38.81
N LEU A 785 -32.51 5.97 38.15
CA LEU A 785 -31.22 6.51 38.57
C LEU A 785 -31.31 7.12 39.98
N ARG A 786 -32.37 7.89 40.26
CA ARG A 786 -32.66 8.41 41.61
C ARG A 786 -32.77 7.30 42.63
N ALA A 787 -33.58 6.28 42.36
CA ALA A 787 -33.80 5.18 43.28
C ALA A 787 -32.50 4.43 43.64
N GLY A 788 -31.58 4.29 42.69
CA GLY A 788 -30.28 3.65 42.91
C GLY A 788 -29.26 4.51 43.66
N LEU A 789 -29.36 5.85 43.58
CA LEU A 789 -28.31 6.78 44.03
C LEU A 789 -28.68 7.61 45.27
N GLU A 790 -29.94 7.99 45.45
CA GLU A 790 -30.43 8.85 46.55
C GLU A 790 -30.03 8.41 47.97
N PRO A 791 -29.78 7.11 48.28
CA PRO A 791 -29.25 6.74 49.59
C PRO A 791 -27.87 7.33 49.93
N ARG A 792 -27.09 7.76 48.92
CA ARG A 792 -25.68 8.18 49.08
C ARG A 792 -25.29 9.40 48.25
N PHE A 793 -26.16 9.83 47.32
CA PHE A 793 -25.92 10.95 46.42
C PHE A 793 -27.12 11.88 46.37
N GLU A 794 -26.85 13.16 46.19
CA GLU A 794 -27.84 14.18 45.88
C GLU A 794 -27.72 14.59 44.40
N GLN A 795 -28.82 14.59 43.67
CA GLN A 795 -28.83 15.14 42.31
C GLN A 795 -28.71 16.67 42.37
N VAL A 796 -27.65 17.22 41.77
CA VAL A 796 -27.36 18.67 41.80
C VAL A 796 -27.58 19.36 40.47
N HIS A 797 -27.56 18.61 39.36
CA HIS A 797 -27.76 19.17 38.03
C HIS A 797 -28.33 18.12 37.07
N ALA A 798 -29.07 18.59 36.05
CA ALA A 798 -29.42 17.82 34.88
C ALA A 798 -29.55 18.73 33.66
N GLU A 799 -29.02 18.28 32.52
CA GLU A 799 -29.13 18.97 31.24
C GLU A 799 -29.21 17.95 30.10
N ASP A 800 -29.71 18.41 28.96
CA ASP A 800 -29.71 17.61 27.73
C ASP A 800 -28.46 17.98 26.90
N LEU A 801 -27.67 16.97 26.54
CA LEU A 801 -26.51 17.12 25.67
C LEU A 801 -26.72 16.35 24.37
N PRO A 802 -26.94 17.04 23.23
CA PRO A 802 -27.10 16.38 21.95
C PRO A 802 -25.79 15.80 21.44
N TYR A 803 -25.87 14.66 20.76
CA TYR A 803 -24.77 14.06 20.03
C TYR A 803 -25.24 13.49 18.70
N SER A 804 -24.32 13.32 17.78
CA SER A 804 -24.60 12.61 16.54
C SER A 804 -23.47 11.67 16.15
N VAL A 805 -23.84 10.46 15.76
CA VAL A 805 -22.94 9.47 15.17
C VAL A 805 -23.11 9.54 13.66
N GLN A 806 -22.02 9.79 12.96
CA GLN A 806 -22.00 9.90 11.51
C GLN A 806 -21.53 8.57 10.89
N GLU A 807 -22.44 7.87 10.21
CA GLU A 807 -22.13 6.62 9.51
C GLU A 807 -21.55 6.88 8.11
N THR A 808 -22.10 7.85 7.38
CA THR A 808 -21.64 8.26 6.05
C THR A 808 -21.69 9.78 5.89
N ALA A 809 -21.29 10.34 4.74
CA ALA A 809 -21.40 11.78 4.50
C ALA A 809 -22.85 12.30 4.56
N ARG A 810 -23.85 11.42 4.39
CA ARG A 810 -25.28 11.78 4.36
C ARG A 810 -26.14 11.00 5.36
N LYS A 811 -25.57 10.01 6.08
CA LYS A 811 -26.29 9.21 7.07
C LYS A 811 -25.78 9.53 8.47
N PHE A 812 -26.68 10.04 9.30
CA PHE A 812 -26.42 10.43 10.68
C PHE A 812 -27.48 9.81 11.59
N SER A 813 -27.07 9.38 12.77
CA SER A 813 -27.96 9.17 13.91
C SER A 813 -27.81 10.37 14.83
N TYR A 814 -28.90 11.06 15.14
CA TYR A 814 -28.93 12.19 16.08
C TYR A 814 -29.68 11.76 17.33
N CYS A 815 -29.07 11.96 18.48
CA CYS A 815 -29.59 11.56 19.77
C CYS A 815 -29.40 12.71 20.77
N VAL A 816 -30.22 12.72 21.81
CA VAL A 816 -30.08 13.65 22.93
C VAL A 816 -29.89 12.81 24.18
N GLN A 817 -28.76 12.99 24.85
CA GLN A 817 -28.47 12.28 26.08
C GLN A 817 -28.75 13.20 27.27
N ARG A 818 -29.47 12.70 28.26
CA ARG A 818 -29.66 13.40 29.52
C ARG A 818 -28.42 13.19 30.38
N LEU A 819 -27.68 14.28 30.60
CA LEU A 819 -26.61 14.32 31.58
C LEU A 819 -27.20 14.63 32.95
N THR A 820 -26.88 13.79 33.94
CA THR A 820 -27.25 13.99 35.34
C THR A 820 -26.01 14.01 36.20
N VAL A 821 -26.00 14.91 37.18
CA VAL A 821 -24.85 15.14 38.07
C VAL A 821 -25.28 14.88 39.49
N TRP A 822 -24.49 14.07 40.19
CA TRP A 822 -24.79 13.54 41.51
C TRP A 822 -23.61 13.80 42.44
N ARG A 823 -23.85 14.55 43.51
CA ARG A 823 -22.83 14.83 44.53
C ARG A 823 -22.92 13.79 45.64
N ARG A 824 -21.78 13.17 46.00
CA ARG A 824 -21.75 12.20 47.10
C ARG A 824 -21.89 12.92 48.44
N SER A 825 -22.83 12.46 49.26
CA SER A 825 -23.06 12.97 50.61
C SER A 825 -21.93 12.55 51.57
N ASP A 826 -21.60 13.42 52.54
CA ASP A 826 -20.54 13.16 53.53
C ASP A 826 -20.94 12.14 54.60
N GLU A 827 -22.24 11.89 54.79
CA GLU A 827 -22.78 10.98 55.79
C GLU A 827 -23.41 9.73 55.18
N ALA A 828 -23.13 8.57 55.79
CA ALA A 828 -23.88 7.34 55.57
C ALA A 828 -25.28 7.47 56.21
N THR A 829 -26.24 8.08 55.51
CA THR A 829 -27.63 8.07 55.96
C THR A 829 -28.23 6.68 55.73
N GLY A 830 -28.12 5.80 56.72
CA GLY A 830 -28.90 4.56 56.77
C GLY A 830 -28.16 3.36 57.33
N THR A 831 -28.66 2.87 58.47
CA THR A 831 -28.34 1.59 59.10
C THR A 831 -28.38 0.44 58.08
N PRO A 832 -27.41 -0.51 58.07
CA PRO A 832 -27.49 -1.65 57.18
C PRO A 832 -28.65 -2.54 57.58
N VAL A 833 -29.69 -2.62 56.76
CA VAL A 833 -30.63 -3.74 56.81
C VAL A 833 -29.89 -4.93 56.24
N GLY A 834 -29.39 -5.79 57.12
CA GLY A 834 -28.73 -7.03 56.73
C GLY A 834 -29.67 -7.90 55.91
N VAL A 835 -29.40 -8.01 54.62
CA VAL A 835 -29.87 -9.11 53.79
C VAL A 835 -28.80 -10.20 53.91
N PRO A 836 -29.13 -11.41 54.41
CA PRO A 836 -28.13 -12.45 54.57
C PRO A 836 -27.63 -12.91 53.21
N TYR A 837 -26.31 -12.99 53.06
CA TYR A 837 -25.64 -13.67 51.96
C TYR A 837 -26.22 -15.09 51.82
N ALA A 838 -26.93 -15.34 50.73
CA ALA A 838 -27.24 -16.69 50.29
C ALA A 838 -25.95 -17.28 49.69
N THR A 839 -25.38 -18.24 50.38
CA THR A 839 -24.33 -19.13 49.87
C THR A 839 -24.84 -19.81 48.59
N PRO A 840 -24.08 -19.80 47.48
CA PRO A 840 -24.49 -20.57 46.31
C PRO A 840 -24.36 -22.08 46.64
N PRO A 841 -25.31 -22.92 46.19
CA PRO A 841 -25.18 -24.35 46.37
C PRO A 841 -24.04 -24.86 45.48
N VAL A 842 -23.08 -25.55 46.11
CA VAL A 842 -22.12 -26.39 45.43
C VAL A 842 -22.89 -27.56 44.80
N GLY A 843 -23.26 -27.40 43.53
CA GLY A 843 -23.85 -28.44 42.70
C GLY A 843 -22.79 -29.06 41.80
N VAL A 844 -22.38 -30.28 42.13
CA VAL A 844 -21.64 -31.18 41.25
C VAL A 844 -22.64 -31.82 40.28
N SER A 845 -22.43 -31.67 38.97
CA SER A 845 -22.94 -32.61 37.93
C SER A 845 -21.93 -32.60 36.77
N GLN A 846 -21.09 -33.62 36.64
CA GLN A 846 -21.31 -34.81 35.80
C GLN A 846 -21.77 -34.51 34.36
N ASN A 847 -20.87 -34.83 33.42
CA ASN A 847 -21.02 -35.18 32.00
C ASN A 847 -22.42 -35.10 31.37
N GLU A 848 -22.53 -34.31 30.29
CA GLU A 848 -22.81 -34.79 28.92
C GLU A 848 -22.34 -33.78 27.88
#